data_AF-A0A9J6Q9H5-F1
#
_entry.id   AF-A0A9J6Q9H5-F1
#
_cell.length_a   1.000
_cell.length_b   1.000
_cell.length_c   1.000
_cell.angle_alpha   90.00
_cell.angle_beta   90.00
_cell.angle_gamma   90.00
#
_symmetry.space_group_name_H-M   'P 1'
#
loop_
_entity.id
_entity.type
_entity.pdbx_description
1 polymer ?
#
loop_
_entity_poly.entity_id
_entity_poly.type
_entity_poly.pdbx_seq_one_letter_code
_entity_poly.pdbx_strand_id
1 'polypeptide(L)'
;MSTHNSANIIQGWQGVEQGAGQAIDWISAVRQDAPRLNTEADRLTLNLRRSRNKARRLAQAAARPMTIGFFGLSQAGKSYLISALAAGENGKLGTVLGGRQLDFLTHINPPGGGKEATGLVTRFSRLKHDDDQNWPVRLQLFSEVEMAKILANAFVHDFNQEKFDWNYDEGRIGDLLATLEKRRRPTRVPGVTEDDVVSFWDYLVRHAEKTQSRFALHYWPQAVNLAPWLTTDDRAQLFSVLWGEVPELTRAYGHFAQTLQRLGSVQEVRAPLSTLVVEENGLLIQKNSIMNVDMLEHLNQPHDPRIEVCPLQDGQLAAPVTISLAELTVLTAELHVPLSAPTTEPLFDQVDLLDFPGYRGRMSIDTFNGKSAESEGGSRLAELILRGKVAYLFERYTENQEMNVLVLCTPSARQSDVSDVGDALDEWISRTQGADADVRSRRLPGLVWALTMFDNRVTGALGHEEALLRQYWGQGGMIKMAMLEKFGKYSWMSEWKKGETFNNTFLVRKPGMPTPFIRMSGGSEVALSEDNADQLTLMRKTFVEDDAVNRYIASPAEAWDAMLSLNDGGMNRMASYLSQVARPENKLERIAEQLEESRHELVQGGLGNWYQPDGDEEVAKKARIAQEIVAAVKKRNGMHGELLARLVPTRRSLHALYMQQVSLPDAAEEEDVFDIGLDDAQGSSASGIKSHSHEVAFARQSVQHWINHLRGLPETPAMLNYIGLPRATAEELVDELITGLLRLRAEEALVAVMQNTDQAGVRRDWMVNRQVSRVLHVMSDFMTWLGYQSVPEKKRPTRQNQPDQPIFTRPAQCDSVVWKDDERLVSLTPQQLNYSGYFILDWLIGLEALITENAGHSAGREISVAQNEKLGAILNLIQRSQE
;
A
#
# COMPACT_ATOMS: atom_id res chain seq x y z
N MET A 1 24.44 17.58 -15.47
CA MET A 1 24.46 18.48 -14.29
C MET A 1 23.22 18.14 -13.50
N SER A 2 23.34 17.49 -12.33
CA SER A 2 22.19 16.97 -11.59
C SER A 2 21.35 18.12 -11.03
N THR A 3 20.14 18.27 -11.56
CA THR A 3 19.13 19.30 -11.23
C THR A 3 18.43 19.07 -9.89
N HIS A 4 18.73 17.98 -9.18
CA HIS A 4 17.99 17.57 -7.99
C HIS A 4 18.87 17.65 -6.74
N ASN A 5 18.74 18.75 -6.00
CA ASN A 5 19.32 18.92 -4.66
C ASN A 5 18.45 18.17 -3.63
N SER A 6 19.03 17.29 -2.82
CA SER A 6 18.34 16.54 -1.76
C SER A 6 17.54 17.48 -0.83
N ALA A 7 18.12 18.64 -0.47
CA ALA A 7 17.45 19.63 0.36
C ALA A 7 16.13 20.13 -0.27
N ASN A 8 16.10 20.36 -1.59
CA ASN A 8 14.92 20.85 -2.30
C ASN A 8 13.82 19.78 -2.35
N ILE A 9 14.19 18.50 -2.55
CA ILE A 9 13.24 17.38 -2.54
C ILE A 9 12.64 17.20 -1.14
N ILE A 10 13.48 17.24 -0.10
CA ILE A 10 13.02 17.15 1.29
C ILE A 10 12.05 18.29 1.61
N GLN A 11 12.40 19.53 1.25
CA GLN A 11 11.52 20.68 1.43
C GLN A 11 10.22 20.55 0.65
N GLY A 12 10.27 20.03 -0.58
CA GLY A 12 9.08 19.76 -1.39
C GLY A 12 8.11 18.80 -0.70
N TRP A 13 8.61 17.67 -0.19
CA TRP A 13 7.79 16.73 0.59
C TRP A 13 7.32 17.31 1.93
N GLN A 14 8.14 18.09 2.62
CA GLN A 14 7.69 18.81 3.83
C GLN A 14 6.57 19.81 3.52
N GLY A 15 6.62 20.48 2.36
CA GLY A 15 5.55 21.34 1.86
C GLY A 15 4.25 20.57 1.63
N VAL A 16 4.33 19.37 1.05
CA VAL A 16 3.18 18.46 0.90
C VAL A 16 2.63 18.03 2.27
N GLU A 17 3.48 17.63 3.21
CA GLU A 17 3.04 17.21 4.56
C GLU A 17 2.33 18.34 5.30
N GLN A 18 2.94 19.54 5.31
CA GLN A 18 2.38 20.72 5.98
C GLN A 18 1.11 21.20 5.29
N GLY A 19 1.12 21.28 3.96
CA GLY A 19 -0.03 21.71 3.16
C GLY A 19 -1.22 20.76 3.31
N ALA A 20 -0.99 19.45 3.29
CA ALA A 20 -2.04 18.48 3.54
C ALA A 20 -2.58 18.57 4.97
N GLY A 21 -1.74 18.85 5.97
CA GLY A 21 -2.19 19.12 7.34
C GLY A 21 -3.10 20.36 7.42
N GLN A 22 -2.66 21.49 6.85
CA GLN A 22 -3.46 22.72 6.81
C GLN A 22 -4.76 22.56 6.01
N ALA A 23 -4.75 21.73 4.96
CA ALA A 23 -5.95 21.39 4.20
C ALA A 23 -6.97 20.63 5.04
N ILE A 24 -6.54 19.67 5.88
CA ILE A 24 -7.44 18.95 6.80
C ILE A 24 -8.09 19.93 7.77
N ASP A 25 -7.32 20.84 8.36
CA ASP A 25 -7.84 21.86 9.28
C ASP A 25 -8.82 22.81 8.56
N TRP A 26 -8.50 23.19 7.32
CA TRP A 26 -9.37 24.01 6.48
C TRP A 26 -10.68 23.31 6.16
N ILE A 27 -10.65 22.03 5.74
CA ILE A 27 -11.86 21.24 5.48
C ILE A 27 -12.73 21.17 6.75
N SER A 28 -12.13 20.90 7.90
CA SER A 28 -12.83 20.81 9.18
C SER A 28 -13.55 22.12 9.53
N ALA A 29 -12.92 23.27 9.25
CA ALA A 29 -13.50 24.58 9.52
C ALA A 29 -14.60 24.98 8.50
N VAL A 30 -14.45 24.64 7.23
CA VAL A 30 -15.33 25.11 6.15
C VAL A 30 -16.52 24.17 5.92
N ARG A 31 -16.39 22.88 6.24
CA ARG A 31 -17.44 21.88 5.93
C ARG A 31 -18.79 22.18 6.59
N GLN A 32 -18.86 22.95 7.67
CA GLN A 32 -20.14 23.31 8.30
C GLN A 32 -20.94 24.32 7.47
N ASP A 33 -20.25 25.21 6.75
CA ASP A 33 -20.84 26.30 5.97
C ASP A 33 -21.01 25.97 4.49
N ALA A 34 -20.35 24.90 4.01
CA ALA A 34 -20.35 24.46 2.62
C ALA A 34 -20.89 23.01 2.50
N PRO A 35 -22.21 22.81 2.29
CA PRO A 35 -22.82 21.48 2.19
C PRO A 35 -22.17 20.56 1.14
N ARG A 36 -21.71 21.10 0.00
CA ARG A 36 -21.02 20.30 -1.01
C ARG A 36 -19.66 19.84 -0.52
N LEU A 37 -18.91 20.71 0.16
CA LEU A 37 -17.63 20.32 0.74
C LEU A 37 -17.83 19.28 1.83
N ASN A 38 -18.87 19.44 2.67
CA ASN A 38 -19.21 18.48 3.72
C ASN A 38 -19.44 17.07 3.19
N THR A 39 -20.06 16.99 2.02
CA THR A 39 -20.33 15.73 1.32
C THR A 39 -19.01 15.01 1.02
N GLU A 40 -17.96 15.72 0.60
CA GLU A 40 -16.68 15.10 0.21
C GLU A 40 -15.61 15.12 1.33
N ALA A 41 -15.86 15.84 2.42
CA ALA A 41 -14.87 16.18 3.45
C ALA A 41 -14.16 14.96 4.04
N ASP A 42 -14.87 13.88 4.34
CA ASP A 42 -14.28 12.70 4.99
C ASP A 42 -13.33 11.95 4.05
N ARG A 43 -13.72 11.79 2.78
CA ARG A 43 -12.88 11.18 1.75
C ARG A 43 -11.64 12.04 1.46
N LEU A 44 -11.82 13.35 1.31
CA LEU A 44 -10.72 14.29 1.09
C LEU A 44 -9.75 14.27 2.26
N THR A 45 -10.26 14.29 3.49
CA THR A 45 -9.45 14.20 4.71
C THR A 45 -8.65 12.90 4.73
N LEU A 46 -9.27 11.76 4.42
CA LEU A 46 -8.58 10.46 4.36
C LEU A 46 -7.44 10.47 3.32
N ASN A 47 -7.70 10.97 2.12
CA ASN A 47 -6.70 11.08 1.05
C ASN A 47 -5.55 12.03 1.44
N LEU A 48 -5.84 13.14 2.11
CA LEU A 48 -4.82 14.06 2.63
C LEU A 48 -3.94 13.38 3.69
N ARG A 49 -4.52 12.58 4.59
CA ARG A 49 -3.75 11.79 5.57
C ARG A 49 -2.82 10.78 4.90
N ARG A 50 -3.30 10.08 3.86
CA ARG A 50 -2.45 9.19 3.03
C ARG A 50 -1.28 9.94 2.41
N SER A 51 -1.54 11.12 1.86
CA SER A 51 -0.49 11.98 1.30
C SER A 51 0.50 12.47 2.36
N ARG A 52 0.05 12.81 3.58
CA ARG A 52 0.96 13.14 4.70
C ARG A 52 1.86 11.97 5.07
N ASN A 53 1.31 10.76 5.17
CA ASN A 53 2.08 9.55 5.43
C ASN A 53 3.14 9.31 4.35
N LYS A 54 2.76 9.40 3.07
CA LYS A 54 3.69 9.28 1.94
C LYS A 54 4.77 10.36 2.00
N ALA A 55 4.40 11.60 2.25
CA ALA A 55 5.31 12.73 2.33
C ALA A 55 6.34 12.59 3.45
N ARG A 56 5.91 12.22 4.67
CA ARG A 56 6.81 12.00 5.80
C ARG A 56 7.84 10.92 5.50
N ARG A 57 7.40 9.79 4.93
CA ARG A 57 8.27 8.66 4.55
C ARG A 57 9.27 9.06 3.48
N LEU A 58 8.84 9.72 2.41
CA LEU A 58 9.71 10.08 1.29
C LEU A 58 10.66 11.24 1.61
N ALA A 59 10.26 12.16 2.50
CA ALA A 59 11.19 13.15 3.06
C ALA A 59 12.30 12.48 3.88
N GLN A 60 11.96 11.51 4.74
CA GLN A 60 12.93 10.72 5.49
C GLN A 60 13.82 9.89 4.56
N ALA A 61 13.24 9.23 3.56
CA ALA A 61 13.97 8.46 2.57
C ALA A 61 14.99 9.33 1.82
N ALA A 62 14.59 10.53 1.37
CA ALA A 62 15.48 11.47 0.67
C ALA A 62 16.63 12.00 1.55
N ALA A 63 16.42 12.09 2.87
CA ALA A 63 17.44 12.49 3.84
C ALA A 63 18.41 11.37 4.21
N ARG A 64 17.99 10.10 4.06
CA ARG A 64 18.84 8.94 4.37
C ARG A 64 19.86 8.66 3.26
N PRO A 65 20.99 8.02 3.59
CA PRO A 65 21.97 7.56 2.60
C PRO A 65 21.39 6.58 1.58
N MET A 66 22.12 6.41 0.49
CA MET A 66 21.84 5.36 -0.50
C MET A 66 22.04 4.00 0.15
N THR A 67 21.06 3.09 0.00
CA THR A 67 21.04 1.82 0.71
C THR A 67 20.80 0.62 -0.22
N ILE A 68 21.59 -0.43 -0.07
CA ILE A 68 21.45 -1.72 -0.78
C ILE A 68 20.89 -2.76 0.17
N GLY A 69 19.69 -3.27 -0.12
CA GLY A 69 19.06 -4.35 0.62
C GLY A 69 19.49 -5.72 0.13
N PHE A 70 19.82 -6.63 1.04
CA PHE A 70 20.10 -8.04 0.77
C PHE A 70 18.96 -8.89 1.31
N PHE A 71 18.31 -9.62 0.42
CA PHE A 71 17.11 -10.38 0.72
C PHE A 71 17.09 -11.69 -0.04
N GLY A 72 16.33 -12.68 0.41
CA GLY A 72 16.03 -13.87 -0.38
C GLY A 72 16.19 -15.21 0.33
N LEU A 73 16.09 -16.26 -0.47
CA LEU A 73 15.89 -17.65 -0.07
C LEU A 73 17.20 -18.39 0.26
N SER A 74 18.36 -17.73 0.08
CA SER A 74 19.68 -18.29 0.37
C SER A 74 20.37 -17.50 1.49
N GLN A 75 20.15 -17.90 2.75
CA GLN A 75 20.76 -17.21 3.91
C GLN A 75 22.30 -17.28 3.89
N ALA A 76 22.86 -18.43 3.54
CA ALA A 76 24.31 -18.61 3.42
C ALA A 76 24.90 -17.78 2.27
N GLY A 77 24.21 -17.74 1.12
CA GLY A 77 24.63 -16.92 -0.03
C GLY A 77 24.56 -15.43 0.27
N LYS A 78 23.50 -14.98 0.94
CA LYS A 78 23.30 -13.60 1.41
C LYS A 78 24.42 -13.16 2.36
N SER A 79 24.69 -13.95 3.40
CA SER A 79 25.75 -13.66 4.37
C SER A 79 27.13 -13.58 3.70
N TYR A 80 27.39 -14.47 2.74
CA TYR A 80 28.61 -14.42 1.93
C TYR A 80 28.69 -13.13 1.11
N LEU A 81 27.64 -12.77 0.37
CA LEU A 81 27.62 -11.56 -0.45
C LEU A 81 27.87 -10.29 0.37
N ILE A 82 27.22 -10.15 1.53
CA ILE A 82 27.44 -9.02 2.43
C ILE A 82 28.89 -9.01 2.91
N SER A 83 29.43 -10.16 3.32
CA SER A 83 30.83 -10.23 3.74
C SER A 83 31.80 -9.87 2.61
N ALA A 84 31.56 -10.33 1.39
CA ALA A 84 32.44 -10.06 0.26
C ALA A 84 32.41 -8.60 -0.18
N LEU A 85 31.25 -7.94 -0.10
CA LEU A 85 31.07 -6.55 -0.54
C LEU A 85 31.39 -5.52 0.55
N ALA A 86 31.17 -5.86 1.83
CA ALA A 86 31.38 -4.95 2.95
C ALA A 86 32.60 -5.25 3.81
N ALA A 87 33.32 -6.37 3.63
CA ALA A 87 34.53 -6.61 4.41
C ALA A 87 35.62 -5.56 4.12
N GLY A 88 36.46 -5.32 5.13
CA GLY A 88 37.70 -4.60 4.92
C GLY A 88 38.75 -5.45 4.20
N GLU A 89 39.92 -4.88 3.91
CA GLU A 89 41.04 -5.57 3.25
C GLU A 89 41.45 -6.89 3.91
N ASN A 90 41.19 -7.05 5.21
CA ASN A 90 41.45 -8.26 5.99
C ASN A 90 40.37 -9.35 5.85
N GLY A 91 39.35 -9.14 5.01
CA GLY A 91 38.23 -10.06 4.80
C GLY A 91 37.23 -10.14 5.96
N LYS A 92 37.31 -9.22 6.94
CA LYS A 92 36.45 -9.22 8.13
C LYS A 92 35.45 -8.06 8.12
N LEU A 93 34.27 -8.31 8.70
CA LEU A 93 33.28 -7.29 9.02
C LEU A 93 33.56 -6.74 10.43
N GLY A 94 34.64 -5.94 10.53
CA GLY A 94 35.08 -5.33 11.78
C GLY A 94 34.22 -4.13 12.19
N THR A 95 33.88 -4.06 13.48
CA THR A 95 33.18 -2.93 14.12
C THR A 95 33.83 -2.59 15.46
N VAL A 96 33.67 -1.35 15.90
CA VAL A 96 34.09 -0.90 17.23
C VAL A 96 32.86 -0.42 17.98
N LEU A 97 32.57 -1.04 19.13
CA LEU A 97 31.45 -0.68 19.99
C LEU A 97 31.92 -0.63 21.44
N GLY A 98 31.76 0.52 22.10
CA GLY A 98 32.14 0.70 23.50
C GLY A 98 33.64 0.48 23.72
N GLY A 99 34.45 0.93 22.75
CA GLY A 99 35.91 0.72 22.75
C GLY A 99 36.39 -0.71 22.47
N ARG A 100 35.50 -1.67 22.19
CA ARG A 100 35.87 -3.06 21.87
C ARG A 100 35.83 -3.31 20.37
N GLN A 101 36.88 -3.95 19.84
CA GLN A 101 36.91 -4.45 18.47
C GLN A 101 36.14 -5.77 18.39
N LEU A 102 35.16 -5.82 17.49
CA LEU A 102 34.30 -6.98 17.26
C LEU A 102 34.31 -7.33 15.77
N ASP A 103 34.18 -8.62 15.48
CA ASP A 103 33.86 -9.11 14.15
C ASP A 103 32.39 -9.53 14.15
N PHE A 104 31.60 -8.96 13.26
CA PHE A 104 30.15 -9.17 13.24
C PHE A 104 29.78 -10.65 13.04
N LEU A 105 30.43 -11.35 12.11
CA LEU A 105 30.06 -12.72 11.76
C LEU A 105 30.35 -13.71 12.88
N THR A 106 31.43 -13.49 13.62
CA THR A 106 31.90 -14.41 14.67
C THR A 106 31.41 -14.04 16.07
N HIS A 107 31.25 -12.75 16.36
CA HIS A 107 30.88 -12.30 17.70
C HIS A 107 29.41 -11.89 17.82
N ILE A 108 28.76 -11.32 16.80
CA ILE A 108 27.40 -10.75 16.92
C ILE A 108 26.35 -11.63 16.26
N ASN A 109 26.61 -12.10 15.04
CA ASN A 109 25.66 -12.88 14.26
C ASN A 109 25.59 -14.33 14.77
N PRO A 110 24.40 -14.83 15.16
CA PRO A 110 24.27 -16.21 15.64
C PRO A 110 24.54 -17.26 14.56
N PRO A 111 25.20 -18.39 14.91
CA PRO A 111 25.44 -19.47 13.98
C PRO A 111 24.10 -20.13 13.60
N GLY A 112 23.60 -19.83 12.39
CA GLY A 112 22.39 -20.44 11.86
C GLY A 112 22.60 -21.92 11.56
N GLY A 113 22.12 -22.80 12.44
CA GLY A 113 22.12 -24.26 12.26
C GLY A 113 21.14 -24.75 11.18
N GLY A 114 20.99 -24.02 10.07
CA GLY A 114 20.02 -24.29 9.01
C GLY A 114 18.62 -23.73 9.24
N LYS A 115 18.33 -23.16 10.41
CA LYS A 115 17.14 -22.33 10.71
C LYS A 115 17.54 -20.85 10.80
N GLU A 116 16.61 -19.95 10.50
CA GLU A 116 16.81 -18.50 10.67
C GLU A 116 17.07 -18.15 12.12
N ALA A 117 18.26 -17.62 12.40
CA ALA A 117 18.68 -17.27 13.74
C ALA A 117 18.41 -15.80 14.10
N THR A 118 18.11 -14.93 13.13
CA THR A 118 17.90 -13.48 13.32
C THR A 118 16.48 -13.01 12.99
N GLY A 119 15.96 -12.08 13.80
CA GLY A 119 14.59 -11.55 13.68
C GLY A 119 14.51 -10.02 13.57
N LEU A 120 15.59 -9.36 13.15
CA LEU A 120 15.70 -7.91 12.97
C LEU A 120 16.56 -7.59 11.75
N VAL A 121 16.46 -6.37 11.21
CA VAL A 121 17.32 -5.90 10.11
C VAL A 121 18.65 -5.40 10.65
N THR A 122 19.76 -5.80 10.03
CA THR A 122 21.08 -5.25 10.38
C THR A 122 21.52 -4.22 9.35
N ARG A 123 21.75 -2.98 9.77
CA ARG A 123 22.31 -1.91 8.92
C ARG A 123 23.81 -1.82 9.14
N PHE A 124 24.58 -2.05 8.10
CA PHE A 124 26.01 -1.78 8.07
C PHE A 124 26.26 -0.40 7.45
N SER A 125 26.95 0.46 8.18
CA SER A 125 27.27 1.82 7.72
C SER A 125 28.70 2.20 8.08
N ARG A 126 29.33 3.02 7.24
CA ARG A 126 30.64 3.66 7.50
C ARG A 126 30.52 5.14 7.81
N LEU A 127 29.30 5.63 7.90
CA LEU A 127 29.05 7.02 8.27
C LEU A 127 29.50 7.27 9.71
N LYS A 128 29.88 8.52 9.98
CA LYS A 128 30.38 8.94 11.28
C LYS A 128 29.37 8.56 12.36
N HIS A 129 29.81 7.74 13.31
CA HIS A 129 29.03 7.26 14.44
C HIS A 129 29.47 7.93 15.74
N ASP A 130 28.52 8.20 16.62
CA ASP A 130 28.79 8.71 17.97
C ASP A 130 29.06 7.53 18.91
N ASP A 131 30.30 7.42 19.40
CA ASP A 131 30.80 6.30 20.20
C ASP A 131 30.58 6.56 21.70
N ASP A 132 29.34 6.38 22.14
CA ASP A 132 29.01 6.36 23.57
C ASP A 132 29.56 5.07 24.20
N GLN A 133 30.47 5.21 25.18
CA GLN A 133 31.10 4.05 25.81
C GLN A 133 30.15 3.21 26.67
N ASN A 134 29.12 3.83 27.24
CA ASN A 134 28.16 3.18 28.14
C ASN A 134 26.99 2.57 27.36
N TRP A 135 26.55 3.23 26.30
CA TRP A 135 25.42 2.81 25.46
C TRP A 135 25.80 2.73 23.97
N PRO A 136 26.78 1.88 23.60
CA PRO A 136 27.34 1.88 22.25
C PRO A 136 26.42 1.29 21.18
N VAL A 137 25.40 0.51 21.58
CA VAL A 137 24.50 -0.17 20.64
C VAL A 137 23.34 0.75 20.27
N ARG A 138 23.14 1.00 18.98
CA ARG A 138 22.04 1.84 18.47
C ARG A 138 20.96 0.95 17.85
N LEU A 139 19.74 1.08 18.36
CA LEU A 139 18.59 0.28 17.95
C LEU A 139 17.45 1.17 17.48
N GLN A 140 16.86 0.87 16.32
CA GLN A 140 15.58 1.45 15.93
C GLN A 140 14.45 0.55 16.41
N LEU A 141 13.43 1.16 17.01
CA LEU A 141 12.24 0.48 17.49
C LEU A 141 11.09 0.58 16.49
N PHE A 142 10.13 -0.33 16.61
CA PHE A 142 8.81 -0.16 16.01
C PHE A 142 7.99 0.87 16.79
N SER A 143 7.16 1.61 16.08
CA SER A 143 6.05 2.37 16.65
C SER A 143 4.93 1.45 17.17
N GLU A 144 4.04 2.02 17.98
CA GLU A 144 2.88 1.29 18.49
C GLU A 144 1.96 0.77 17.38
N VAL A 145 1.76 1.56 16.31
CA VAL A 145 0.95 1.14 15.17
C VAL A 145 1.62 0.04 14.35
N GLU A 146 2.94 0.02 14.27
CA GLU A 146 3.69 -1.06 13.62
C GLU A 146 3.57 -2.36 14.41
N MET A 147 3.53 -2.30 15.74
CA MET A 147 3.20 -3.47 16.56
C MET A 147 1.78 -3.98 16.29
N ALA A 148 0.80 -3.09 16.08
CA ALA A 148 -0.55 -3.51 15.67
C ALA A 148 -0.55 -4.19 14.29
N LYS A 149 0.22 -3.67 13.31
CA LYS A 149 0.39 -4.28 11.98
C LYS A 149 1.01 -5.68 12.07
N ILE A 150 2.05 -5.85 12.89
CA ILE A 150 2.73 -7.15 13.10
C ILE A 150 1.74 -8.19 13.64
N LEU A 151 0.98 -7.84 14.68
CA LEU A 151 0.03 -8.76 15.30
C LEU A 151 -1.15 -9.08 14.39
N ALA A 152 -1.64 -8.09 13.65
CA ALA A 152 -2.72 -8.30 12.69
C ALA A 152 -2.24 -9.10 11.46
N ASN A 153 -0.99 -8.92 11.00
CA ASN A 153 -0.39 -9.75 9.95
C ASN A 153 -0.35 -11.22 10.37
N ALA A 154 0.13 -11.49 11.58
CA ALA A 154 0.15 -12.84 12.14
C ALA A 154 -1.26 -13.44 12.21
N PHE A 155 -2.26 -12.67 12.64
CA PHE A 155 -3.64 -13.14 12.62
C PHE A 155 -4.14 -13.48 11.20
N VAL A 156 -3.99 -12.56 10.26
CA VAL A 156 -4.50 -12.71 8.89
C VAL A 156 -3.90 -13.91 8.17
N HIS A 157 -2.59 -14.12 8.31
CA HIS A 157 -1.85 -15.09 7.50
C HIS A 157 -1.55 -16.41 8.18
N ASP A 158 -1.50 -16.47 9.52
CA ASP A 158 -1.17 -17.70 10.25
C ASP A 158 -2.40 -18.40 10.86
N PHE A 159 -3.59 -17.76 10.84
CA PHE A 159 -4.85 -18.36 11.27
C PHE A 159 -5.73 -18.77 10.09
N ASN A 160 -6.45 -19.88 10.26
CA ASN A 160 -7.43 -20.34 9.29
C ASN A 160 -8.70 -19.48 9.36
N GLN A 161 -8.76 -18.45 8.52
CA GLN A 161 -9.88 -17.49 8.47
C GLN A 161 -11.25 -18.14 8.16
N GLU A 162 -11.28 -19.34 7.56
CA GLU A 162 -12.54 -20.03 7.27
C GLU A 162 -13.10 -20.79 8.47
N LYS A 163 -12.22 -21.25 9.38
CA LYS A 163 -12.59 -22.04 10.55
C LYS A 163 -12.60 -21.25 11.85
N PHE A 164 -11.98 -20.09 11.87
CA PHE A 164 -11.91 -19.27 13.07
C PHE A 164 -13.29 -18.71 13.42
N ASP A 165 -13.74 -18.94 14.65
CA ASP A 165 -15.08 -18.57 15.13
C ASP A 165 -15.13 -17.10 15.56
N TRP A 166 -14.96 -16.19 14.59
CA TRP A 166 -15.14 -14.76 14.79
C TRP A 166 -15.83 -14.14 13.58
N ASN A 167 -16.98 -13.51 13.82
CA ASN A 167 -17.75 -12.84 12.79
C ASN A 167 -17.88 -11.35 13.07
N TYR A 168 -17.83 -10.57 11.99
CA TYR A 168 -18.15 -9.15 12.03
C TYR A 168 -19.63 -8.98 12.42
N ASP A 169 -19.87 -8.26 13.50
CA ASP A 169 -21.20 -7.89 14.00
C ASP A 169 -21.24 -6.37 14.19
N GLU A 170 -22.12 -5.71 13.44
CA GLU A 170 -22.24 -4.25 13.41
C GLU A 170 -22.69 -3.70 14.77
N GLY A 171 -23.61 -4.37 15.46
CA GLY A 171 -24.13 -3.93 16.75
C GLY A 171 -23.06 -4.01 17.84
N ARG A 172 -22.32 -5.13 17.88
CA ARG A 172 -21.20 -5.31 18.80
C ARG A 172 -20.09 -4.28 18.58
N ILE A 173 -19.78 -3.97 17.32
CA ILE A 173 -18.80 -2.94 16.97
C ILE A 173 -19.30 -1.56 17.39
N GLY A 174 -20.58 -1.25 17.15
CA GLY A 174 -21.21 -0.03 17.64
C GLY A 174 -21.12 0.13 19.16
N ASP A 175 -21.43 -0.91 19.92
CA ASP A 175 -21.35 -0.92 21.39
C ASP A 175 -19.92 -0.71 21.90
N LEU A 176 -18.93 -1.33 21.24
CA LEU A 176 -17.52 -1.14 21.53
C LEU A 176 -17.11 0.32 21.32
N LEU A 177 -17.43 0.88 20.16
CA LEU A 177 -17.08 2.27 19.81
C LEU A 177 -17.77 3.27 20.75
N ALA A 178 -19.05 3.07 21.06
CA ALA A 178 -19.78 3.91 22.01
C ALA A 178 -19.21 3.83 23.44
N THR A 179 -18.74 2.64 23.84
CA THR A 179 -18.06 2.46 25.13
C THR A 179 -16.72 3.20 25.17
N LEU A 180 -15.94 3.12 24.09
CA LEU A 180 -14.64 3.77 24.00
C LEU A 180 -14.74 5.29 23.87
N GLU A 181 -15.75 5.82 23.18
CA GLU A 181 -16.01 7.27 23.13
C GLU A 181 -16.26 7.83 24.53
N LYS A 182 -16.97 7.11 25.41
CA LYS A 182 -17.16 7.51 26.82
C LYS A 182 -15.85 7.51 27.63
N ARG A 183 -14.82 6.79 27.19
CA ARG A 183 -13.49 6.73 27.83
C ARG A 183 -12.46 7.66 27.19
N ARG A 184 -12.88 8.45 26.20
CA ARG A 184 -12.04 9.44 25.53
C ARG A 184 -11.41 10.39 26.54
N ARG A 185 -10.10 10.59 26.43
CA ARG A 185 -9.34 11.51 27.27
C ARG A 185 -9.51 12.96 26.80
N PRO A 186 -9.47 13.95 27.70
CA PRO A 186 -9.54 15.37 27.33
C PRO A 186 -8.30 15.85 26.57
N THR A 187 -7.17 15.15 26.73
CA THR A 187 -5.91 15.42 26.05
C THR A 187 -5.50 14.21 25.21
N ARG A 188 -4.83 14.47 24.09
CA ARG A 188 -4.26 13.40 23.25
C ARG A 188 -3.27 12.55 24.07
N VAL A 189 -3.32 11.24 23.84
CA VAL A 189 -2.42 10.26 24.44
C VAL A 189 -1.33 9.92 23.41
N PRO A 190 -0.03 10.10 23.73
CA PRO A 190 1.06 9.77 22.81
C PRO A 190 1.04 8.32 22.32
N GLY A 191 1.68 8.08 21.16
CA GLY A 191 1.92 6.74 20.59
C GLY A 191 1.21 6.49 19.26
N VAL A 192 -0.02 6.98 19.08
CA VAL A 192 -0.81 6.76 17.86
C VAL A 192 -1.48 8.07 17.43
N THR A 193 -1.30 8.44 16.16
CA THR A 193 -1.99 9.57 15.50
C THR A 193 -3.06 9.07 14.55
N GLU A 194 -3.94 9.96 14.09
CA GLU A 194 -4.92 9.65 13.05
C GLU A 194 -4.25 9.14 11.77
N ASP A 195 -3.11 9.73 11.40
CA ASP A 195 -2.35 9.33 10.22
C ASP A 195 -1.80 7.90 10.38
N ASP A 196 -1.38 7.52 11.59
CA ASP A 196 -0.95 6.16 11.91
C ASP A 196 -2.10 5.16 11.74
N VAL A 197 -3.30 5.47 12.24
CA VAL A 197 -4.48 4.60 12.07
C VAL A 197 -4.85 4.45 10.60
N VAL A 198 -4.77 5.52 9.80
CA VAL A 198 -4.95 5.43 8.34
C VAL A 198 -3.90 4.51 7.72
N SER A 199 -2.64 4.60 8.16
CA SER A 199 -1.61 3.67 7.69
C SER A 199 -1.88 2.23 8.08
N PHE A 200 -2.49 1.98 9.25
CA PHE A 200 -2.89 0.63 9.67
C PHE A 200 -4.08 0.12 8.85
N TRP A 201 -5.04 1.00 8.57
CA TRP A 201 -6.16 0.69 7.69
C TRP A 201 -5.69 0.27 6.30
N ASP A 202 -4.86 1.09 5.63
CA ASP A 202 -4.34 0.79 4.30
C ASP A 202 -3.46 -0.47 4.29
N TYR A 203 -2.81 -0.78 5.42
CA TYR A 203 -2.08 -2.04 5.59
C TYR A 203 -3.02 -3.25 5.56
N LEU A 204 -4.08 -3.23 6.38
CA LEU A 204 -5.00 -4.36 6.44
C LEU A 204 -5.86 -4.51 5.19
N VAL A 205 -6.19 -3.43 4.49
CA VAL A 205 -6.91 -3.51 3.21
C VAL A 205 -6.08 -4.25 2.17
N ARG A 206 -4.75 -4.06 2.12
CA ARG A 206 -3.88 -4.81 1.21
C ARG A 206 -3.83 -6.30 1.52
N HIS A 207 -3.81 -6.66 2.80
CA HIS A 207 -3.65 -8.06 3.22
C HIS A 207 -4.97 -8.83 3.36
N ALA A 208 -6.09 -8.13 3.59
CA ALA A 208 -7.37 -8.74 3.91
C ALA A 208 -8.58 -7.93 3.38
N GLU A 209 -8.49 -7.44 2.14
CA GLU A 209 -9.49 -6.55 1.51
C GLU A 209 -10.95 -6.98 1.75
N LYS A 210 -11.26 -8.26 1.53
CA LYS A 210 -12.61 -8.81 1.69
C LYS A 210 -13.14 -8.61 3.11
N THR A 211 -12.34 -8.92 4.13
CA THR A 211 -12.72 -8.78 5.54
C THR A 211 -12.77 -7.32 5.93
N GLN A 212 -11.77 -6.53 5.52
CA GLN A 212 -11.65 -5.11 5.87
C GLN A 212 -12.69 -4.21 5.22
N SER A 213 -13.23 -4.61 4.06
CA SER A 213 -14.34 -3.88 3.40
C SER A 213 -15.57 -3.73 4.30
N ARG A 214 -15.78 -4.65 5.26
CA ARG A 214 -16.88 -4.57 6.24
C ARG A 214 -16.65 -3.49 7.29
N PHE A 215 -15.41 -3.33 7.73
CA PHE A 215 -15.02 -2.30 8.72
C PHE A 215 -14.89 -0.90 8.12
N ALA A 216 -14.76 -0.79 6.80
CA ALA A 216 -14.40 0.44 6.10
C ALA A 216 -15.37 1.60 6.30
N LEU A 217 -16.67 1.31 6.47
CA LEU A 217 -17.69 2.36 6.51
C LEU A 217 -17.90 2.96 7.91
N HIS A 218 -17.91 2.14 8.96
CA HIS A 218 -18.26 2.59 10.31
C HIS A 218 -17.10 2.51 11.29
N TYR A 219 -16.44 1.36 11.39
CA TYR A 219 -15.35 1.16 12.35
C TYR A 219 -14.14 2.05 12.04
N TRP A 220 -13.60 1.99 10.82
CA TRP A 220 -12.34 2.67 10.52
C TRP A 220 -12.41 4.19 10.65
N PRO A 221 -13.44 4.90 10.15
CA PRO A 221 -13.56 6.34 10.35
C PRO A 221 -13.62 6.74 11.83
N GLN A 222 -14.33 5.97 12.66
CA GLN A 222 -14.38 6.22 14.10
C GLN A 222 -13.06 5.89 14.80
N ALA A 223 -12.44 4.76 14.46
CA ALA A 223 -11.14 4.36 15.00
C ALA A 223 -10.05 5.40 14.72
N VAL A 224 -10.03 5.97 13.51
CA VAL A 224 -9.12 7.07 13.12
C VAL A 224 -9.29 8.26 14.06
N ASN A 225 -10.52 8.67 14.36
CA ASN A 225 -10.80 9.83 15.21
C ASN A 225 -10.61 9.54 16.71
N LEU A 226 -10.85 8.31 17.16
CA LEU A 226 -10.83 7.92 18.56
C LEU A 226 -9.43 7.57 19.09
N ALA A 227 -8.66 6.76 18.35
CA ALA A 227 -7.43 6.16 18.86
C ALA A 227 -6.43 7.15 19.50
N PRO A 228 -6.18 8.36 18.95
CA PRO A 228 -5.25 9.32 19.54
C PRO A 228 -5.67 9.87 20.92
N TRP A 229 -6.91 9.62 21.34
CA TRP A 229 -7.48 10.10 22.60
C TRP A 229 -7.73 8.97 23.60
N LEU A 230 -7.37 7.74 23.26
CA LEU A 230 -7.55 6.56 24.10
C LEU A 230 -6.26 6.20 24.82
N THR A 231 -6.37 5.57 26.00
CA THR A 231 -5.22 4.97 26.67
C THR A 231 -4.67 3.78 25.88
N THR A 232 -3.46 3.31 26.18
CA THR A 232 -2.90 2.10 25.55
C THR A 232 -3.80 0.88 25.72
N ASP A 233 -4.44 0.73 26.88
CA ASP A 233 -5.39 -0.36 27.16
C ASP A 233 -6.70 -0.22 26.37
N ASP A 234 -7.23 1.00 26.27
CA ASP A 234 -8.44 1.27 25.47
C ASP A 234 -8.15 1.12 23.96
N ARG A 235 -6.94 1.47 23.50
CA ARG A 235 -6.50 1.18 22.11
C ARG A 235 -6.36 -0.32 21.86
N ALA A 236 -5.94 -1.09 22.86
CA ALA A 236 -5.91 -2.56 22.75
C ALA A 236 -7.31 -3.13 22.53
N GLN A 237 -8.31 -2.60 23.23
CA GLN A 237 -9.72 -2.95 23.01
C GLN A 237 -10.23 -2.47 21.64
N LEU A 238 -9.86 -1.25 21.22
CA LEU A 238 -10.24 -0.73 19.91
C LEU A 238 -9.76 -1.68 18.79
N PHE A 239 -8.48 -2.01 18.79
CA PHE A 239 -7.87 -2.81 17.73
C PHE A 239 -8.11 -4.31 17.86
N SER A 240 -8.67 -4.81 18.97
CA SER A 240 -8.84 -6.25 19.17
C SER A 240 -9.70 -6.93 18.12
N VAL A 241 -10.67 -6.21 17.56
CA VAL A 241 -11.54 -6.71 16.48
C VAL A 241 -10.78 -7.01 15.18
N LEU A 242 -9.58 -6.46 15.00
CA LEU A 242 -8.75 -6.64 13.81
C LEU A 242 -7.94 -7.94 13.83
N TRP A 243 -7.87 -8.60 14.99
CA TRP A 243 -7.27 -9.93 15.15
C TRP A 243 -8.23 -10.91 15.85
N GLY A 244 -9.52 -10.78 15.55
CA GLY A 244 -10.55 -11.72 16.01
C GLY A 244 -10.74 -11.76 17.53
N GLU A 245 -10.41 -10.68 18.23
CA GLU A 245 -10.47 -10.54 19.68
C GLU A 245 -9.69 -11.61 20.46
N VAL A 246 -8.65 -12.19 19.85
CA VAL A 246 -7.75 -13.14 20.51
C VAL A 246 -7.10 -12.49 21.75
N PRO A 247 -7.39 -12.95 22.98
CA PRO A 247 -6.97 -12.28 24.21
C PRO A 247 -5.45 -12.17 24.36
N GLU A 248 -4.69 -13.14 23.85
CA GLU A 248 -3.24 -13.17 23.88
C GLU A 248 -2.63 -12.08 23.00
N LEU A 249 -3.17 -11.86 21.80
CA LEU A 249 -2.71 -10.80 20.89
C LEU A 249 -3.08 -9.42 21.44
N THR A 250 -4.29 -9.26 21.99
CA THR A 250 -4.72 -8.01 22.63
C THR A 250 -3.84 -7.64 23.83
N ARG A 251 -3.54 -8.60 24.71
CA ARG A 251 -2.63 -8.38 25.85
C ARG A 251 -1.21 -8.07 25.40
N ALA A 252 -0.71 -8.77 24.37
CA ALA A 252 0.61 -8.50 23.81
C ALA A 252 0.69 -7.07 23.27
N TYR A 253 -0.28 -6.63 22.47
CA TYR A 253 -0.35 -5.26 21.97
C TYR A 253 -0.34 -4.23 23.12
N GLY A 254 -1.25 -4.36 24.09
CA GLY A 254 -1.33 -3.43 25.22
C GLY A 254 -0.03 -3.34 26.00
N HIS A 255 0.62 -4.49 26.25
CA HIS A 255 1.91 -4.55 26.93
C HIS A 255 3.03 -3.84 26.15
N PHE A 256 3.17 -4.11 24.85
CA PHE A 256 4.17 -3.43 24.01
C PHE A 256 3.90 -1.93 23.88
N ALA A 257 2.63 -1.52 23.77
CA ALA A 257 2.23 -0.12 23.75
C ALA A 257 2.64 0.61 25.04
N GLN A 258 2.41 -0.02 26.21
CA GLN A 258 2.84 0.52 27.50
C GLN A 258 4.37 0.63 27.59
N THR A 259 5.13 -0.37 27.12
CA THR A 259 6.59 -0.32 27.10
C THR A 259 7.11 0.80 26.20
N LEU A 260 6.55 0.94 24.99
CA LEU A 260 6.90 2.05 24.09
C LEU A 260 6.55 3.41 24.69
N GLN A 261 5.42 3.53 25.39
CA GLN A 261 5.04 4.76 26.08
C GLN A 261 6.03 5.10 27.22
N ARG A 262 6.50 4.10 27.98
CA ARG A 262 7.55 4.29 29.00
C ARG A 262 8.88 4.77 28.40
N LEU A 263 9.20 4.36 27.17
CA LEU A 263 10.35 4.84 26.40
C LEU A 263 10.10 6.22 25.75
N GLY A 264 8.95 6.85 26.00
CA GLY A 264 8.59 8.16 25.44
C GLY A 264 8.15 8.11 23.97
N SER A 265 7.74 6.93 23.48
CA SER A 265 7.30 6.70 22.09
C SER A 265 8.33 7.12 21.03
N VAL A 266 9.62 7.04 21.37
CA VAL A 266 10.73 7.32 20.44
C VAL A 266 10.93 6.18 19.45
N GLN A 267 11.55 6.48 18.31
CA GLN A 267 11.91 5.50 17.28
C GLN A 267 13.31 4.92 17.49
N GLU A 268 14.11 5.47 18.41
CA GLU A 268 15.50 5.08 18.60
C GLU A 268 15.88 5.03 20.07
N VAL A 269 16.64 3.99 20.44
CA VAL A 269 17.24 3.83 21.77
C VAL A 269 18.73 3.49 21.64
N ARG A 270 19.50 3.87 22.66
CA ARG A 270 20.85 3.36 22.90
C ARG A 270 20.83 2.27 23.96
N ALA A 271 21.61 1.23 23.75
CA ALA A 271 21.65 0.03 24.57
C ALA A 271 23.10 -0.36 24.91
N PRO A 272 23.31 -1.10 26.01
CA PRO A 272 24.64 -1.54 26.40
C PRO A 272 25.10 -2.69 25.51
N LEU A 273 26.42 -2.90 25.41
CA LEU A 273 27.02 -3.96 24.60
C LEU A 273 26.52 -5.37 24.99
N SER A 274 26.12 -5.54 26.24
CA SER A 274 25.54 -6.78 26.79
C SER A 274 24.24 -7.23 26.12
N THR A 275 23.59 -6.38 25.32
CA THR A 275 22.44 -6.79 24.49
C THR A 275 22.84 -7.63 23.27
N LEU A 276 24.11 -7.57 22.88
CA LEU A 276 24.65 -8.32 21.74
C LEU A 276 25.56 -9.46 22.21
N VAL A 277 26.51 -9.16 23.11
CA VAL A 277 27.55 -10.08 23.57
C VAL A 277 27.89 -9.86 25.03
N VAL A 278 28.24 -10.94 25.73
CA VAL A 278 28.72 -10.91 27.11
C VAL A 278 30.12 -11.52 27.16
N GLU A 279 30.98 -10.99 28.02
CA GLU A 279 32.29 -11.56 28.28
C GLU A 279 32.21 -12.65 29.35
N GLU A 280 32.55 -13.88 28.99
CA GLU A 280 32.71 -14.99 29.93
C GLU A 280 34.10 -15.62 29.72
N ASN A 281 34.89 -15.73 30.79
CA ASN A 281 36.25 -16.30 30.76
C ASN A 281 37.21 -15.64 29.74
N GLY A 282 37.07 -14.33 29.50
CA GLY A 282 37.89 -13.59 28.53
C GLY A 282 37.51 -13.83 27.07
N LEU A 283 36.41 -14.54 26.81
CA LEU A 283 35.83 -14.73 25.48
C LEU A 283 34.50 -14.00 25.39
N LEU A 284 34.24 -13.39 24.24
CA LEU A 284 32.96 -12.78 23.93
C LEU A 284 32.01 -13.87 23.40
N ILE A 285 30.89 -14.06 24.09
CA ILE A 285 29.88 -15.04 23.73
C ILE A 285 28.51 -14.38 23.52
N GLN A 286 27.71 -14.97 22.64
CA GLN A 286 26.37 -14.48 22.26
C GLN A 286 25.27 -14.98 23.20
N LYS A 287 25.47 -14.83 24.51
CA LYS A 287 24.49 -15.27 25.51
C LYS A 287 23.40 -14.21 25.66
N ASN A 288 22.13 -14.62 25.55
CA ASN A 288 20.98 -13.71 25.62
C ASN A 288 21.14 -12.50 24.67
N SER A 289 21.40 -12.77 23.39
CA SER A 289 21.55 -11.72 22.39
C SER A 289 20.20 -11.38 21.76
N ILE A 290 19.91 -10.09 21.55
CA ILE A 290 18.72 -9.66 20.79
C ILE A 290 18.76 -10.10 19.32
N MET A 291 19.95 -10.49 18.84
CA MET A 291 20.12 -11.05 17.51
C MET A 291 19.53 -12.46 17.41
N ASN A 292 19.43 -13.21 18.51
CA ASN A 292 18.90 -14.57 18.49
C ASN A 292 17.37 -14.57 18.67
N VAL A 293 16.66 -15.16 17.72
CA VAL A 293 15.20 -15.34 17.76
C VAL A 293 14.72 -16.15 18.98
N ASP A 294 15.55 -17.03 19.54
CA ASP A 294 15.21 -17.80 20.74
C ASP A 294 14.94 -16.89 21.96
N MET A 295 15.47 -15.66 21.94
CA MET A 295 15.22 -14.67 22.99
C MET A 295 13.72 -14.33 23.11
N LEU A 296 12.93 -14.50 22.05
CA LEU A 296 11.47 -14.29 22.10
C LEU A 296 10.76 -15.36 22.95
N GLU A 297 11.33 -16.55 23.15
CA GLU A 297 10.73 -17.60 23.99
C GLU A 297 10.70 -17.21 25.47
N HIS A 298 11.58 -16.30 25.87
CA HIS A 298 11.63 -15.77 27.24
C HIS A 298 10.55 -14.72 27.49
N LEU A 299 9.78 -14.29 26.47
CA LEU A 299 8.74 -13.28 26.62
C LEU A 299 7.72 -13.70 27.69
N ASN A 300 7.47 -12.81 28.65
CA ASN A 300 6.60 -13.03 29.82
C ASN A 300 7.07 -14.16 30.78
N GLN A 301 8.32 -14.61 30.68
CA GLN A 301 8.87 -15.63 31.58
C GLN A 301 9.65 -15.01 32.75
N PRO A 302 9.67 -15.64 33.94
CA PRO A 302 10.42 -15.13 35.09
C PRO A 302 11.94 -15.04 34.89
N HIS A 303 12.49 -15.81 33.95
CA HIS A 303 13.92 -15.87 33.66
C HIS A 303 14.37 -14.88 32.57
N ASP A 304 13.47 -14.01 32.09
CA ASP A 304 13.80 -12.97 31.13
C ASP A 304 14.66 -11.87 31.79
N PRO A 305 15.91 -11.67 31.33
CA PRO A 305 16.79 -10.67 31.93
C PRO A 305 16.25 -9.25 31.72
N ARG A 306 16.47 -8.39 32.71
CA ARG A 306 16.19 -6.97 32.61
C ARG A 306 17.42 -6.23 32.05
N ILE A 307 17.16 -5.23 31.23
CA ILE A 307 18.19 -4.39 30.64
C ILE A 307 17.77 -2.92 30.71
N GLU A 308 18.74 -2.04 30.89
CA GLU A 308 18.53 -0.60 30.80
C GLU A 308 18.82 -0.14 29.37
N VAL A 309 17.99 0.75 28.85
CA VAL A 309 18.18 1.41 27.55
C VAL A 309 17.89 2.90 27.67
N CYS A 310 18.57 3.72 26.88
CA CYS A 310 18.40 5.17 26.88
C CYS A 310 17.61 5.60 25.64
N PRO A 311 16.38 6.12 25.80
CA PRO A 311 15.62 6.71 24.69
C PRO A 311 16.34 7.91 24.08
N LEU A 312 16.31 8.01 22.75
CA LEU A 312 16.82 9.20 22.04
C LEU A 312 15.66 10.16 21.74
N GLN A 313 15.60 11.29 22.43
CA GLN A 313 14.59 12.34 22.26
C GLN A 313 15.25 13.58 21.67
N ASP A 314 14.79 14.05 20.51
CA ASP A 314 15.33 15.22 19.82
C ASP A 314 16.88 15.20 19.64
N GLY A 315 17.43 14.00 19.43
CA GLY A 315 18.88 13.78 19.29
C GLY A 315 19.67 13.76 20.60
N GLN A 316 19.00 13.85 21.76
CA GLN A 316 19.61 13.77 23.09
C GLN A 316 19.20 12.49 23.82
N LEU A 317 20.14 11.91 24.58
CA LEU A 317 19.85 10.73 25.39
C LEU A 317 19.06 11.12 26.64
N ALA A 318 17.88 10.53 26.77
CA ALA A 318 17.05 10.61 27.97
C ALA A 318 17.59 9.66 29.05
N ALA A 319 16.99 9.74 30.25
CA ALA A 319 17.34 8.88 31.37
C ALA A 319 17.16 7.37 31.02
N PRO A 320 18.01 6.48 31.54
CA PRO A 320 17.87 5.04 31.32
C PRO A 320 16.51 4.52 31.80
N VAL A 321 15.92 3.63 31.02
CA VAL A 321 14.65 2.95 31.30
C VAL A 321 14.89 1.45 31.32
N THR A 322 14.50 0.79 32.42
CA THR A 322 14.61 -0.66 32.56
C THR A 322 13.45 -1.38 31.89
N ILE A 323 13.75 -2.27 30.93
CA ILE A 323 12.78 -3.11 30.20
C ILE A 323 13.23 -4.57 30.21
N SER A 324 12.38 -5.49 29.78
CA SER A 324 12.82 -6.87 29.54
C SER A 324 13.64 -6.95 28.25
N LEU A 325 14.58 -7.89 28.22
CA LEU A 325 15.37 -8.10 27.02
C LEU A 325 14.52 -8.74 25.90
N ALA A 326 13.61 -9.66 26.21
CA ALA A 326 12.68 -10.20 25.21
C ALA A 326 11.75 -9.12 24.64
N GLU A 327 11.26 -8.19 25.47
CA GLU A 327 10.50 -7.00 25.05
C GLU A 327 11.33 -6.17 24.06
N LEU A 328 12.60 -5.87 24.41
CA LEU A 328 13.50 -5.15 23.52
C LEU A 328 13.72 -5.90 22.19
N THR A 329 13.90 -7.22 22.24
CA THR A 329 14.04 -8.05 21.03
C THR A 329 12.81 -7.97 20.14
N VAL A 330 11.60 -8.00 20.71
CA VAL A 330 10.36 -7.86 19.92
C VAL A 330 10.27 -6.46 19.30
N LEU A 331 10.51 -5.42 20.10
CA LEU A 331 10.35 -4.02 19.69
C LEU A 331 11.43 -3.53 18.71
N THR A 332 12.59 -4.19 18.66
CA THR A 332 13.70 -3.77 17.80
C THR A 332 13.44 -4.14 16.33
N ALA A 333 13.41 -3.13 15.47
CA ALA A 333 13.29 -3.28 14.03
C ALA A 333 14.66 -3.35 13.33
N GLU A 334 15.59 -2.48 13.71
CA GLU A 334 16.92 -2.35 13.09
C GLU A 334 18.03 -2.28 14.14
N LEU A 335 19.14 -3.00 13.90
CA LEU A 335 20.42 -2.84 14.59
C LEU A 335 21.39 -2.09 13.67
N HIS A 336 21.99 -1.00 14.16
CA HIS A 336 23.04 -0.28 13.44
C HIS A 336 24.44 -0.77 13.83
N VAL A 337 25.21 -1.23 12.84
CA VAL A 337 26.58 -1.73 12.99
C VAL A 337 27.55 -0.80 12.24
N PRO A 338 28.30 0.06 12.95
CA PRO A 338 29.30 0.92 12.31
C PRO A 338 30.53 0.11 11.90
N LEU A 339 30.87 0.09 10.61
CA LEU A 339 32.04 -0.62 10.09
C LEU A 339 33.30 0.25 10.21
N SER A 340 34.39 -0.34 10.69
CA SER A 340 35.63 0.40 11.03
C SER A 340 36.69 0.41 9.93
N ALA A 341 36.65 -0.53 8.99
CA ALA A 341 37.66 -0.67 7.94
C ALA A 341 37.11 -0.23 6.57
N PRO A 342 37.91 0.45 5.72
CA PRO A 342 37.52 0.77 4.35
C PRO A 342 37.34 -0.50 3.54
N THR A 343 36.43 -0.48 2.57
CA THR A 343 36.23 -1.60 1.63
C THR A 343 37.28 -1.65 0.53
N THR A 344 37.41 -2.81 -0.10
CA THR A 344 38.17 -2.98 -1.35
C THR A 344 37.57 -2.17 -2.50
N GLU A 345 36.25 -1.98 -2.49
CA GLU A 345 35.47 -1.33 -3.55
C GLU A 345 34.87 0.01 -3.05
N PRO A 346 35.40 1.18 -3.45
CA PRO A 346 35.09 2.49 -2.84
C PRO A 346 33.60 2.88 -2.78
N LEU A 347 32.75 2.28 -3.62
CA LEU A 347 31.30 2.46 -3.57
C LEU A 347 30.73 2.11 -2.18
N PHE A 348 31.19 1.00 -1.59
CA PHE A 348 30.67 0.46 -0.33
C PHE A 348 31.15 1.22 0.91
N ASP A 349 31.95 2.27 0.72
CA ASP A 349 32.25 3.28 1.73
C ASP A 349 31.20 4.41 1.77
N GLN A 350 30.37 4.55 0.72
CA GLN A 350 29.42 5.65 0.55
C GLN A 350 27.95 5.20 0.61
N VAL A 351 27.69 3.90 0.70
CA VAL A 351 26.34 3.32 0.78
C VAL A 351 26.19 2.47 2.04
N ASP A 352 24.96 2.43 2.56
CA ASP A 352 24.61 1.51 3.64
C ASP A 352 24.18 0.16 3.06
N LEU A 353 24.47 -0.93 3.77
CA LEU A 353 23.96 -2.27 3.44
C LEU A 353 22.94 -2.71 4.48
N LEU A 354 21.82 -3.26 4.03
CA LEU A 354 20.80 -3.84 4.89
C LEU A 354 20.76 -5.36 4.74
N ASP A 355 20.93 -6.05 5.86
CA ASP A 355 20.72 -7.49 5.95
C ASP A 355 19.32 -7.78 6.50
N PHE A 356 18.44 -8.32 5.66
CA PHE A 356 17.09 -8.70 6.09
C PHE A 356 17.07 -10.12 6.64
N PRO A 357 16.32 -10.42 7.71
CA PRO A 357 16.13 -11.79 8.14
C PRO A 357 15.52 -12.65 7.02
N GLY A 358 15.72 -13.97 7.09
CA GLY A 358 15.10 -14.87 6.12
C GLY A 358 13.56 -14.84 6.22
N TYR A 359 12.88 -15.32 5.18
CA TYR A 359 11.42 -15.41 5.17
C TYR A 359 10.96 -16.81 5.62
N ARG A 360 9.99 -16.88 6.53
CA ARG A 360 9.40 -18.14 7.01
C ARG A 360 8.12 -18.49 6.25
N GLY A 361 7.82 -19.78 6.15
CA GLY A 361 6.49 -20.24 5.71
C GLY A 361 5.37 -19.76 6.67
N ARG A 362 4.11 -19.95 6.32
CA ARG A 362 2.96 -19.59 7.17
C ARG A 362 2.42 -20.80 7.92
N MET A 363 1.78 -20.56 9.07
CA MET A 363 1.07 -21.59 9.84
C MET A 363 -0.40 -21.70 9.38
N SER A 364 -1.08 -22.77 9.77
CA SER A 364 -2.53 -22.92 9.58
C SER A 364 -3.19 -23.23 10.92
N ILE A 365 -3.37 -22.19 11.74
CA ILE A 365 -3.90 -22.29 13.10
C ILE A 365 -5.42 -22.22 13.07
N ASP A 366 -6.08 -23.31 13.46
CA ASP A 366 -7.55 -23.35 13.62
C ASP A 366 -7.99 -22.71 14.95
N THR A 367 -7.23 -22.93 16.05
CA THR A 367 -7.51 -22.37 17.39
C THR A 367 -6.21 -22.02 18.12
N PHE A 368 -6.18 -20.91 18.87
CA PHE A 368 -4.98 -20.46 19.59
C PHE A 368 -4.45 -21.49 20.60
N ASN A 369 -5.34 -22.27 21.24
CA ASN A 369 -4.98 -23.30 22.21
C ASN A 369 -4.87 -24.72 21.63
N GLY A 370 -5.14 -24.91 20.33
CA GLY A 370 -5.08 -26.22 19.68
C GLY A 370 -3.64 -26.70 19.48
N LYS A 371 -3.32 -27.96 19.75
CA LYS A 371 -1.98 -28.51 19.45
C LYS A 371 -1.73 -28.47 17.93
N SER A 372 -0.76 -27.69 17.46
CA SER A 372 -0.28 -27.81 16.07
C SER A 372 0.77 -28.92 16.00
N ALA A 373 0.84 -29.62 14.87
CA ALA A 373 1.84 -30.65 14.62
C ALA A 373 3.29 -30.13 14.62
N GLU A 374 3.48 -28.80 14.50
CA GLU A 374 4.77 -28.11 14.43
C GLU A 374 5.22 -27.45 15.73
N SER A 375 4.39 -27.47 16.80
CA SER A 375 4.78 -26.88 18.09
C SER A 375 5.68 -27.85 18.86
N GLU A 376 6.98 -27.84 18.56
CA GLU A 376 8.02 -28.43 19.41
C GLU A 376 8.19 -27.56 20.68
N GLY A 377 7.22 -27.61 21.61
CA GLY A 377 7.37 -27.14 23.00
C GLY A 377 7.52 -25.62 23.25
N GLY A 378 7.68 -24.79 22.22
CA GLY A 378 7.88 -23.33 22.33
C GLY A 378 6.60 -22.51 22.51
N SER A 379 6.76 -21.24 22.90
CA SER A 379 5.66 -20.27 23.04
C SER A 379 5.04 -19.93 21.68
N ARG A 380 3.78 -20.33 21.45
CA ARG A 380 3.04 -19.99 20.21
C ARG A 380 2.94 -18.48 19.97
N LEU A 381 2.80 -17.69 21.03
CA LEU A 381 2.77 -16.23 20.90
C LEU A 381 4.10 -15.70 20.34
N ALA A 382 5.23 -16.22 20.83
CA ALA A 382 6.56 -15.83 20.35
C ALA A 382 6.74 -16.18 18.87
N GLU A 383 6.26 -17.35 18.45
CA GLU A 383 6.32 -17.79 17.06
C GLU A 383 5.46 -16.91 16.13
N LEU A 384 4.23 -16.57 16.54
CA LEU A 384 3.35 -15.66 15.81
C LEU A 384 3.94 -14.26 15.67
N ILE A 385 4.46 -13.70 16.77
CA ILE A 385 5.14 -12.39 16.75
C ILE A 385 6.34 -12.44 15.81
N LEU A 386 7.15 -13.49 15.86
CA LEU A 386 8.33 -13.62 15.00
C LEU A 386 7.96 -13.66 13.51
N ARG A 387 6.97 -14.48 13.13
CA ARG A 387 6.51 -14.59 11.72
C ARG A 387 5.93 -13.27 11.23
N GLY A 388 5.04 -12.65 12.03
CA GLY A 388 4.49 -11.33 11.72
C GLY A 388 5.57 -10.24 11.62
N LYS A 389 6.56 -10.26 12.53
CA LYS A 389 7.67 -9.30 12.55
C LYS A 389 8.55 -9.41 11.32
N VAL A 390 8.98 -10.63 10.97
CA VAL A 390 9.84 -10.91 9.81
C VAL A 390 9.16 -10.49 8.51
N ALA A 391 7.88 -10.83 8.33
CA ALA A 391 7.11 -10.40 7.17
C ALA A 391 6.99 -8.87 7.11
N TYR A 392 6.63 -8.26 8.24
CA TYR A 392 6.43 -6.80 8.30
C TYR A 392 7.72 -6.00 8.05
N LEU A 393 8.89 -6.50 8.46
CA LEU A 393 10.16 -5.80 8.26
C LEU A 393 10.42 -5.51 6.77
N PHE A 394 10.23 -6.47 5.88
CA PHE A 394 10.45 -6.23 4.45
C PHE A 394 9.45 -5.21 3.88
N GLU A 395 8.18 -5.32 4.29
CA GLU A 395 7.10 -4.41 3.90
C GLU A 395 7.34 -2.97 4.40
N ARG A 396 7.80 -2.81 5.66
CA ARG A 396 8.18 -1.52 6.26
C ARG A 396 9.21 -0.78 5.44
N TYR A 397 10.30 -1.46 5.07
CA TYR A 397 11.39 -0.84 4.30
C TYR A 397 11.00 -0.56 2.85
N THR A 398 10.07 -1.34 2.31
CA THR A 398 9.46 -1.11 1.00
C THR A 398 8.55 0.12 1.02
N GLU A 399 7.68 0.24 2.03
CA GLU A 399 6.79 1.40 2.22
C GLU A 399 7.55 2.71 2.49
N ASN A 400 8.62 2.63 3.28
CA ASN A 400 9.47 3.77 3.59
C ASN A 400 10.48 4.07 2.47
N GLN A 401 10.58 3.21 1.44
CA GLN A 401 11.56 3.29 0.35
C GLN A 401 13.02 3.44 0.83
N GLU A 402 13.35 2.71 1.90
CA GLU A 402 14.69 2.70 2.51
C GLU A 402 15.61 1.66 1.87
N MET A 403 15.09 0.87 0.92
CA MET A 403 15.86 0.00 0.02
C MET A 403 15.73 0.54 -1.40
N ASN A 404 16.79 1.12 -1.95
CA ASN A 404 16.71 1.68 -3.31
C ASN A 404 17.31 0.73 -4.36
N VAL A 405 18.23 -0.14 -3.97
CA VAL A 405 18.69 -1.31 -4.75
C VAL A 405 18.45 -2.56 -3.90
N LEU A 406 17.99 -3.64 -4.52
CA LEU A 406 17.70 -4.90 -3.86
C LEU A 406 18.46 -6.04 -4.52
N VAL A 407 19.27 -6.74 -3.73
CA VAL A 407 19.96 -7.98 -4.13
C VAL A 407 19.14 -9.17 -3.63
N LEU A 408 18.46 -9.84 -4.55
CA LEU A 408 17.70 -11.06 -4.28
C LEU A 408 18.58 -12.30 -4.43
N CYS A 409 18.78 -13.02 -3.34
CA CYS A 409 19.64 -14.19 -3.28
C CYS A 409 18.82 -15.48 -3.37
N THR A 410 18.99 -16.25 -4.45
CA THR A 410 18.38 -17.59 -4.59
C THR A 410 19.45 -18.66 -4.74
N PRO A 411 19.28 -19.84 -4.13
CA PRO A 411 20.23 -20.93 -4.33
C PRO A 411 20.06 -21.56 -5.72
N SER A 412 21.15 -21.72 -6.47
CA SER A 412 21.15 -22.36 -7.80
C SER A 412 20.95 -23.87 -7.76
N ALA A 413 21.20 -24.51 -6.61
CA ALA A 413 21.25 -25.97 -6.46
C ALA A 413 20.13 -26.56 -5.58
N ARG A 414 19.26 -25.74 -4.99
CA ARG A 414 18.15 -26.19 -4.13
C ARG A 414 16.88 -25.44 -4.45
N GLN A 415 15.76 -26.14 -4.41
CA GLN A 415 14.45 -25.52 -4.41
C GLN A 415 14.17 -24.98 -3.01
N SER A 416 13.42 -23.89 -2.92
CA SER A 416 13.05 -23.27 -1.65
C SER A 416 11.59 -23.55 -1.33
N ASP A 417 11.27 -23.75 -0.06
CA ASP A 417 9.92 -24.12 0.40
C ASP A 417 9.02 -22.92 0.70
N VAL A 418 9.50 -21.67 0.50
CA VAL A 418 8.76 -20.45 0.86
C VAL A 418 8.01 -19.86 -0.33
N SER A 419 6.68 -19.71 -0.25
CA SER A 419 5.81 -19.22 -1.35
C SER A 419 5.67 -17.69 -1.43
N ASP A 420 5.73 -16.99 -0.29
CA ASP A 420 5.17 -15.63 -0.16
C ASP A 420 6.14 -14.50 -0.58
N VAL A 421 7.36 -14.86 -0.99
CA VAL A 421 8.41 -13.89 -1.35
C VAL A 421 8.08 -13.10 -2.62
N GLY A 422 7.25 -13.67 -3.51
CA GLY A 422 6.91 -13.04 -4.78
C GLY A 422 6.07 -11.78 -4.65
N ASP A 423 5.03 -11.80 -3.81
CA ASP A 423 4.11 -10.65 -3.68
C ASP A 423 4.82 -9.47 -2.98
N ALA A 424 5.65 -9.77 -1.98
CA ALA A 424 6.52 -8.79 -1.34
C ALA A 424 7.48 -8.12 -2.36
N LEU A 425 8.10 -8.92 -3.24
CA LEU A 425 9.00 -8.39 -4.27
C LEU A 425 8.26 -7.55 -5.32
N ASP A 426 7.07 -7.97 -5.75
CA ASP A 426 6.22 -7.24 -6.69
C ASP A 426 5.87 -5.84 -6.14
N GLU A 427 5.51 -5.75 -4.86
CA GLU A 427 5.25 -4.48 -4.20
C GLU A 427 6.49 -3.58 -4.16
N TRP A 428 7.66 -4.12 -3.83
CA TRP A 428 8.91 -3.35 -3.83
C TRP A 428 9.25 -2.80 -5.22
N ILE A 429 9.10 -3.62 -6.27
CA ILE A 429 9.32 -3.19 -7.66
C ILE A 429 8.35 -2.07 -8.02
N SER A 430 7.06 -2.25 -7.74
CA SER A 430 6.03 -1.26 -8.07
C SER A 430 6.29 0.10 -7.42
N ARG A 431 6.67 0.10 -6.14
CA ARG A 431 6.93 1.34 -5.38
C ARG A 431 8.25 2.02 -5.74
N THR A 432 9.33 1.25 -5.86
CA THR A 432 10.69 1.81 -6.01
C THR A 432 11.16 1.90 -7.45
N GLN A 433 10.86 0.90 -8.29
CA GLN A 433 11.33 0.85 -9.69
C GLN A 433 10.30 1.43 -10.65
N GLY A 434 9.02 1.16 -10.41
CA GLY A 434 7.88 1.59 -11.23
C GLY A 434 6.84 0.48 -11.40
N ALA A 435 5.56 0.85 -11.38
CA ALA A 435 4.44 -0.08 -11.50
C ALA A 435 4.39 -0.78 -12.86
N ASP A 436 4.77 -0.09 -13.93
CA ASP A 436 4.74 -0.60 -15.31
C ASP A 436 6.10 -0.54 -16.01
N ALA A 437 6.15 -1.15 -17.19
CA ALA A 437 7.35 -1.25 -18.01
C ALA A 437 7.84 0.12 -18.52
N ASP A 438 6.95 1.11 -18.69
CA ASP A 438 7.33 2.45 -19.16
C ASP A 438 8.10 3.19 -18.08
N VAL A 439 7.60 3.20 -16.84
CA VAL A 439 8.28 3.84 -15.71
C VAL A 439 9.61 3.14 -15.41
N ARG A 440 9.63 1.80 -15.41
CA ARG A 440 10.87 1.02 -15.18
C ARG A 440 11.93 1.25 -16.26
N SER A 441 11.53 1.52 -17.51
CA SER A 441 12.47 1.70 -18.63
C SER A 441 13.36 2.94 -18.51
N ARG A 442 12.97 3.93 -17.68
CA ARG A 442 13.67 5.20 -17.49
C ARG A 442 15.01 5.07 -16.78
N ARG A 443 15.26 3.93 -16.13
CA ARG A 443 16.46 3.68 -15.32
C ARG A 443 16.98 2.27 -15.49
N LEU A 444 18.20 2.05 -15.03
CA LEU A 444 18.75 0.70 -14.90
C LEU A 444 18.02 -0.07 -13.77
N PRO A 445 17.81 -1.39 -13.92
CA PRO A 445 17.18 -2.20 -12.87
C PRO A 445 17.89 -2.08 -11.51
N GLY A 446 17.19 -1.56 -10.50
CA GLY A 446 17.63 -1.63 -9.10
C GLY A 446 17.46 -3.03 -8.48
N LEU A 447 16.75 -3.95 -9.15
CA LEU A 447 16.68 -5.36 -8.76
C LEU A 447 17.88 -6.11 -9.33
N VAL A 448 18.71 -6.67 -8.46
CA VAL A 448 19.86 -7.53 -8.81
C VAL A 448 19.55 -8.95 -8.36
N TRP A 449 19.55 -9.90 -9.29
CA TRP A 449 19.30 -11.30 -8.96
C TRP A 449 20.62 -12.06 -8.80
N ALA A 450 20.90 -12.58 -7.60
CA ALA A 450 22.11 -13.35 -7.31
C ALA A 450 21.79 -14.85 -7.22
N LEU A 451 22.21 -15.61 -8.23
CA LEU A 451 22.19 -17.07 -8.21
C LEU A 451 23.41 -17.58 -7.43
N THR A 452 23.19 -17.84 -6.14
CA THR A 452 24.22 -18.25 -5.19
C THR A 452 24.44 -19.75 -5.17
N MET A 453 25.48 -20.21 -4.45
CA MET A 453 25.85 -21.63 -4.31
C MET A 453 26.20 -22.30 -5.65
N PHE A 454 26.74 -21.51 -6.59
CA PHE A 454 27.11 -22.03 -7.92
C PHE A 454 28.22 -23.08 -7.86
N ASP A 455 29.03 -23.11 -6.81
CA ASP A 455 29.99 -24.19 -6.54
C ASP A 455 29.32 -25.56 -6.57
N ASN A 456 28.18 -25.69 -5.90
CA ASN A 456 27.41 -26.95 -5.86
C ASN A 456 26.78 -27.25 -7.22
N ARG A 457 26.35 -26.21 -7.95
CA ARG A 457 25.74 -26.36 -9.27
C ARG A 457 26.76 -26.90 -10.29
N VAL A 458 27.96 -26.32 -10.31
CA VAL A 458 29.06 -26.77 -11.17
C VAL A 458 29.52 -28.17 -10.74
N THR A 459 29.75 -28.39 -9.44
CA THR A 459 30.17 -29.69 -8.92
C THR A 459 29.19 -30.81 -9.30
N GLY A 460 27.89 -30.57 -9.13
CA GLY A 460 26.85 -31.54 -9.46
C GLY A 460 26.76 -31.85 -10.96
N ALA A 461 27.24 -30.96 -11.82
CA ALA A 461 27.21 -31.13 -13.27
C ALA A 461 28.47 -31.83 -13.83
N LEU A 462 29.53 -32.02 -13.04
CA LEU A 462 30.82 -32.54 -13.54
C LEU A 462 30.72 -33.92 -14.19
N GLY A 463 29.74 -34.74 -13.80
CA GLY A 463 29.49 -36.06 -14.40
C GLY A 463 28.39 -36.10 -15.46
N HIS A 464 27.81 -34.96 -15.83
CA HIS A 464 26.66 -34.94 -16.76
C HIS A 464 27.10 -34.94 -18.23
N GLU A 465 26.45 -35.76 -19.04
CA GLU A 465 26.58 -35.73 -20.50
C GLU A 465 25.89 -34.50 -21.10
N GLU A 466 26.25 -34.12 -22.34
CA GLU A 466 25.72 -32.93 -23.02
C GLU A 466 24.19 -32.89 -23.07
N ALA A 467 23.53 -34.03 -23.30
CA ALA A 467 22.07 -34.11 -23.34
C ALA A 467 21.40 -33.70 -22.01
N LEU A 468 21.99 -34.09 -20.88
CA LEU A 468 21.50 -33.74 -19.56
C LEU A 468 21.83 -32.27 -19.23
N LEU A 469 23.03 -31.81 -19.59
CA LEU A 469 23.42 -30.40 -19.42
C LEU A 469 22.46 -29.44 -20.15
N ARG A 470 22.01 -29.78 -21.36
CA ARG A 470 21.03 -28.98 -22.11
C ARG A 470 19.67 -28.84 -21.41
N GLN A 471 19.35 -29.69 -20.44
CA GLN A 471 18.14 -29.57 -19.61
C GLN A 471 18.43 -28.96 -18.23
N TYR A 472 19.71 -28.83 -17.86
CA TYR A 472 20.15 -28.47 -16.53
C TYR A 472 20.10 -26.96 -16.25
N TRP A 473 20.17 -26.13 -17.29
CA TRP A 473 20.29 -24.67 -17.17
C TRP A 473 18.95 -23.93 -17.29
N GLY A 474 18.25 -24.07 -18.41
CA GLY A 474 17.12 -23.20 -18.78
C GLY A 474 15.75 -23.55 -18.20
N GLN A 475 14.75 -23.62 -19.11
CA GLN A 475 13.32 -23.74 -18.76
C GLN A 475 12.94 -25.04 -18.05
N GLY A 476 13.77 -26.08 -18.10
CA GLY A 476 13.58 -27.33 -17.35
C GLY A 476 14.45 -27.43 -16.09
N GLY A 477 15.38 -26.51 -15.90
CA GLY A 477 16.49 -26.65 -14.95
C GLY A 477 16.60 -25.46 -14.00
N MET A 478 17.80 -24.86 -13.96
CA MET A 478 18.17 -23.83 -12.99
C MET A 478 17.25 -22.61 -13.03
N ILE A 479 17.03 -22.04 -14.22
CA ILE A 479 16.24 -20.81 -14.39
C ILE A 479 14.78 -21.04 -13.95
N LYS A 480 14.20 -22.20 -14.31
CA LYS A 480 12.85 -22.54 -13.84
C LYS A 480 12.79 -22.67 -12.32
N MET A 481 13.67 -23.47 -11.74
CA MET A 481 13.68 -23.76 -10.30
C MET A 481 13.97 -22.51 -9.45
N ALA A 482 14.98 -21.71 -9.84
CA ALA A 482 15.43 -20.57 -9.04
C ALA A 482 14.60 -19.30 -9.28
N MET A 483 13.93 -19.17 -10.42
CA MET A 483 13.25 -17.94 -10.83
C MET A 483 11.80 -18.19 -11.33
N LEU A 484 11.60 -18.92 -12.42
CA LEU A 484 10.30 -18.88 -13.12
C LEU A 484 9.16 -19.59 -12.40
N GLU A 485 9.44 -20.64 -11.64
CA GLU A 485 8.40 -21.40 -10.93
C GLU A 485 7.64 -20.53 -9.92
N LYS A 486 8.34 -19.62 -9.23
CA LYS A 486 7.76 -18.72 -8.23
C LYS A 486 7.40 -17.36 -8.80
N PHE A 487 8.25 -16.83 -9.69
CA PHE A 487 8.19 -15.45 -10.12
C PHE A 487 7.71 -15.26 -11.57
N GLY A 488 7.58 -16.35 -12.34
CA GLY A 488 7.13 -16.29 -13.73
C GLY A 488 5.68 -15.81 -13.92
N LYS A 489 4.87 -15.81 -12.86
CA LYS A 489 3.49 -15.28 -12.88
C LYS A 489 3.43 -13.75 -12.87
N TYR A 490 4.50 -13.06 -12.46
CA TYR A 490 4.50 -11.60 -12.36
C TYR A 490 4.89 -10.95 -13.68
N SER A 491 4.19 -9.86 -14.03
CA SER A 491 4.37 -9.18 -15.32
C SER A 491 5.78 -8.61 -15.51
N TRP A 492 6.42 -8.12 -14.43
CA TRP A 492 7.78 -7.58 -14.48
C TRP A 492 8.85 -8.62 -14.85
N MET A 493 8.58 -9.91 -14.65
CA MET A 493 9.52 -10.98 -15.03
C MET A 493 9.52 -11.18 -16.54
N SER A 494 8.34 -11.17 -17.16
CA SER A 494 8.16 -11.29 -18.61
C SER A 494 8.39 -9.99 -19.37
N GLU A 495 8.13 -8.83 -18.75
CA GLU A 495 8.20 -7.51 -19.37
C GLU A 495 8.69 -6.47 -18.34
N TRP A 496 10.01 -6.46 -18.15
CA TRP A 496 10.65 -5.46 -17.29
C TRP A 496 10.63 -4.09 -17.97
N LYS A 497 10.98 -4.06 -19.26
CA LYS A 497 10.77 -2.94 -20.20
C LYS A 497 9.94 -3.44 -21.37
N LYS A 498 9.33 -2.53 -22.13
CA LYS A 498 8.50 -2.90 -23.30
C LYS A 498 9.27 -3.82 -24.25
N GLY A 499 8.78 -5.04 -24.42
CA GLY A 499 9.40 -6.07 -25.25
C GLY A 499 10.67 -6.73 -24.70
N GLU A 500 11.11 -6.41 -23.48
CA GLU A 500 12.31 -6.97 -22.84
C GLU A 500 11.98 -7.64 -21.49
N THR A 501 12.41 -8.90 -21.34
CA THR A 501 12.33 -9.65 -20.08
C THR A 501 13.30 -9.11 -19.03
N PHE A 502 13.03 -9.39 -17.76
CA PHE A 502 14.02 -9.15 -16.72
C PHE A 502 15.25 -10.04 -16.95
N ASN A 503 16.45 -9.46 -17.01
CA ASN A 503 17.69 -10.21 -17.26
C ASN A 503 18.88 -9.83 -16.36
N ASN A 504 18.63 -9.05 -15.30
CA ASN A 504 19.67 -8.53 -14.43
C ASN A 504 20.10 -9.56 -13.36
N THR A 505 20.66 -10.67 -13.85
CA THR A 505 20.98 -11.86 -13.07
C THR A 505 22.49 -12.15 -13.09
N PHE A 506 23.03 -12.47 -11.92
CA PHE A 506 24.45 -12.70 -11.67
C PHE A 506 24.66 -14.09 -11.06
N LEU A 507 25.76 -14.73 -11.45
CA LEU A 507 26.16 -16.04 -10.95
C LEU A 507 27.21 -15.86 -9.85
N VAL A 508 27.00 -16.48 -8.69
CA VAL A 508 27.84 -16.25 -7.51
C VAL A 508 28.27 -17.57 -6.88
N ARG A 509 29.59 -17.73 -6.77
CA ARG A 509 30.22 -18.82 -6.03
C ARG A 509 31.00 -18.29 -4.82
N LYS A 510 31.38 -19.15 -3.88
CA LYS A 510 32.14 -18.78 -2.68
C LYS A 510 33.60 -19.21 -2.85
N PRO A 511 34.53 -18.27 -3.11
CA PRO A 511 35.94 -18.59 -3.20
C PRO A 511 36.51 -19.15 -1.90
N GLY A 512 37.57 -19.94 -2.03
CA GLY A 512 38.23 -20.56 -0.88
C GLY A 512 37.55 -21.83 -0.37
N MET A 513 36.38 -22.20 -0.90
CA MET A 513 35.75 -23.49 -0.65
C MET A 513 36.44 -24.58 -1.48
N PRO A 514 36.85 -25.71 -0.88
CA PRO A 514 37.37 -26.84 -1.66
C PRO A 514 36.29 -27.38 -2.61
N THR A 515 36.56 -27.33 -3.91
CA THR A 515 35.70 -27.90 -4.95
C THR A 515 36.52 -28.78 -5.90
N PRO A 516 35.92 -29.78 -6.56
CA PRO A 516 36.68 -30.67 -7.45
C PRO A 516 37.27 -29.97 -8.68
N PHE A 517 36.70 -28.82 -9.06
CA PHE A 517 37.04 -28.09 -10.28
C PHE A 517 38.03 -26.92 -10.07
N ILE A 518 38.42 -26.62 -8.82
CA ILE A 518 39.40 -25.59 -8.48
C ILE A 518 40.54 -26.17 -7.64
N ARG A 519 41.79 -25.90 -8.05
CA ARG A 519 42.99 -26.23 -7.28
C ARG A 519 43.27 -25.12 -6.25
N MET A 520 43.48 -25.56 -5.01
CA MET A 520 43.74 -24.71 -3.85
C MET A 520 45.20 -24.80 -3.42
N SER A 521 45.81 -23.69 -3.00
CA SER A 521 47.11 -23.66 -2.32
C SER A 521 47.11 -22.58 -1.24
N GLY A 522 47.48 -22.94 0.00
CA GLY A 522 47.55 -21.98 1.11
C GLY A 522 46.23 -21.29 1.46
N GLY A 523 45.08 -21.90 1.12
CA GLY A 523 43.75 -21.29 1.32
C GLY A 523 43.28 -20.36 0.20
N SER A 524 44.10 -20.14 -0.83
CA SER A 524 43.76 -19.36 -2.03
C SER A 524 43.60 -20.25 -3.26
N GLU A 525 42.84 -19.76 -4.22
CA GLU A 525 42.60 -20.44 -5.49
C GLU A 525 43.72 -20.11 -6.46
N VAL A 526 44.35 -21.15 -7.02
CA VAL A 526 45.53 -20.98 -7.88
C VAL A 526 45.27 -21.29 -9.35
N ALA A 527 44.40 -22.26 -9.65
CA ALA A 527 44.09 -22.66 -11.01
C ALA A 527 42.77 -23.45 -11.07
N LEU A 528 42.15 -23.50 -12.24
CA LEU A 528 41.12 -24.51 -12.52
C LEU A 528 41.75 -25.91 -12.63
N SER A 529 40.98 -26.94 -12.30
CA SER A 529 41.41 -28.33 -12.43
C SER A 529 41.58 -28.71 -13.91
N GLU A 530 42.77 -29.17 -14.29
CA GLU A 530 43.05 -29.68 -15.64
C GLU A 530 42.17 -30.88 -15.97
N ASP A 531 41.93 -31.76 -14.99
CA ASP A 531 41.11 -32.97 -15.14
C ASP A 531 39.66 -32.65 -15.51
N ASN A 532 39.18 -31.45 -15.17
CA ASN A 532 37.81 -31.00 -15.44
C ASN A 532 37.70 -29.97 -16.57
N ALA A 533 38.81 -29.62 -17.26
CA ALA A 533 38.84 -28.52 -18.22
C ALA A 533 37.89 -28.73 -19.43
N ASP A 534 37.89 -29.93 -20.01
CA ASP A 534 37.00 -30.27 -21.13
C ASP A 534 35.53 -30.22 -20.71
N GLN A 535 35.22 -30.72 -19.52
CA GLN A 535 33.86 -30.71 -18.98
C GLN A 535 33.39 -29.28 -18.68
N LEU A 536 34.23 -28.43 -18.08
CA LEU A 536 33.90 -27.02 -17.85
C LEU A 536 33.65 -26.27 -19.17
N THR A 537 34.41 -26.61 -20.23
CA THR A 537 34.20 -26.07 -21.57
C THR A 537 32.85 -26.50 -22.14
N LEU A 538 32.49 -27.78 -21.99
CA LEU A 538 31.18 -28.30 -22.40
C LEU A 538 30.03 -27.66 -21.62
N MET A 539 30.17 -27.48 -20.31
CA MET A 539 29.19 -26.76 -19.48
C MET A 539 29.01 -25.33 -19.95
N ARG A 540 30.10 -24.58 -20.16
CA ARG A 540 30.05 -23.20 -20.68
C ARG A 540 29.30 -23.14 -22.01
N LYS A 541 29.63 -24.04 -22.94
CA LYS A 541 28.97 -24.12 -24.25
C LYS A 541 27.46 -24.33 -24.09
N THR A 542 27.05 -25.38 -23.37
CA THR A 542 25.63 -25.70 -23.20
C THR A 542 24.87 -24.64 -22.42
N PHE A 543 25.51 -23.95 -21.48
CA PHE A 543 24.94 -22.83 -20.74
C PHE A 543 24.69 -21.62 -21.63
N VAL A 544 25.66 -21.22 -22.45
CA VAL A 544 25.55 -20.06 -23.35
C VAL A 544 24.61 -20.32 -24.53
N GLU A 545 24.45 -21.58 -24.96
CA GLU A 545 23.51 -21.97 -26.02
C GLU A 545 22.04 -22.07 -25.54
N ASP A 546 21.77 -22.00 -24.24
CA ASP A 546 20.41 -22.17 -23.70
C ASP A 546 19.55 -20.90 -23.86
N ASP A 547 18.37 -21.03 -24.46
CA ASP A 547 17.47 -19.91 -24.75
C ASP A 547 16.97 -19.17 -23.50
N ALA A 548 16.68 -19.91 -22.41
CA ALA A 548 16.22 -19.28 -21.17
C ALA A 548 17.37 -18.59 -20.44
N VAL A 549 18.58 -19.15 -20.48
CA VAL A 549 19.77 -18.46 -19.97
C VAL A 549 19.96 -17.12 -20.70
N ASN A 550 19.92 -17.10 -22.03
CA ASN A 550 20.05 -15.87 -22.82
C ASN A 550 18.92 -14.86 -22.55
N ARG A 551 17.74 -15.33 -22.16
CA ARG A 551 16.58 -14.48 -21.86
C ARG A 551 16.66 -13.80 -20.49
N TYR A 552 17.20 -14.50 -19.48
CA TYR A 552 17.15 -14.06 -18.08
C TYR A 552 18.52 -13.72 -17.49
N ILE A 553 19.61 -13.87 -18.24
CA ILE A 553 20.98 -13.52 -17.82
C ILE A 553 21.61 -12.63 -18.90
N ALA A 554 21.97 -11.40 -18.51
CA ALA A 554 22.68 -10.47 -19.39
C ALA A 554 24.13 -10.92 -19.65
N SER A 555 24.48 -11.04 -20.93
CA SER A 555 25.77 -11.57 -21.44
C SER A 555 26.21 -12.87 -20.75
N PRO A 556 25.53 -14.01 -21.01
CA PRO A 556 25.75 -15.26 -20.28
C PRO A 556 27.19 -15.77 -20.31
N ALA A 557 27.90 -15.59 -21.43
CA ALA A 557 29.29 -16.00 -21.58
C ALA A 557 30.21 -15.28 -20.57
N GLU A 558 30.08 -13.96 -20.48
CA GLU A 558 30.85 -13.17 -19.52
C GLU A 558 30.43 -13.44 -18.08
N ALA A 559 29.14 -13.71 -17.83
CA ALA A 559 28.65 -14.07 -16.50
C ALA A 559 29.23 -15.41 -16.01
N TRP A 560 29.34 -16.38 -16.91
CA TRP A 560 30.00 -17.66 -16.65
C TRP A 560 31.49 -17.49 -16.34
N ASP A 561 32.19 -16.72 -17.17
CA ASP A 561 33.64 -16.48 -17.02
C ASP A 561 33.96 -15.71 -15.72
N ALA A 562 33.14 -14.71 -15.38
CA ALA A 562 33.24 -13.99 -14.11
C ALA A 562 33.03 -14.94 -12.91
N MET A 563 32.02 -15.82 -12.97
CA MET A 563 31.77 -16.80 -11.91
C MET A 563 32.95 -17.76 -11.70
N LEU A 564 33.66 -18.17 -12.76
CA LEU A 564 34.85 -19.03 -12.65
C LEU A 564 36.14 -18.28 -12.27
N SER A 565 36.12 -16.94 -12.22
CA SER A 565 37.32 -16.15 -11.91
C SER A 565 37.85 -16.44 -10.50
N LEU A 566 39.14 -16.75 -10.40
CA LEU A 566 39.78 -17.20 -9.15
C LEU A 566 39.79 -16.10 -8.09
N ASN A 567 39.54 -16.47 -6.84
CA ASN A 567 39.44 -15.59 -5.67
C ASN A 567 38.37 -14.48 -5.77
N ASP A 568 37.53 -14.50 -6.82
CA ASP A 568 36.46 -13.52 -7.05
C ASP A 568 35.08 -14.21 -7.01
N GLY A 569 34.85 -15.17 -7.90
CA GLY A 569 33.61 -15.93 -7.92
C GLY A 569 32.37 -15.19 -8.43
N GLY A 570 32.55 -14.14 -9.24
CA GLY A 570 31.49 -13.33 -9.85
C GLY A 570 31.25 -11.99 -9.16
N MET A 571 32.00 -11.66 -8.10
CA MET A 571 31.77 -10.51 -7.24
C MET A 571 32.11 -9.19 -7.95
N ASN A 572 33.23 -9.10 -8.66
CA ASN A 572 33.64 -7.89 -9.37
C ASN A 572 32.63 -7.46 -10.45
N ARG A 573 32.03 -8.44 -11.16
CA ARG A 573 30.97 -8.18 -12.15
C ARG A 573 29.73 -7.57 -11.47
N MET A 574 29.33 -8.11 -10.32
CA MET A 574 28.21 -7.58 -9.54
C MET A 574 28.50 -6.21 -8.94
N ALA A 575 29.67 -6.02 -8.32
CA ALA A 575 30.10 -4.75 -7.74
C ALA A 575 30.16 -3.64 -8.80
N SER A 576 30.67 -3.96 -10.00
CA SER A 576 30.69 -3.06 -11.15
C SER A 576 29.29 -2.59 -11.54
N TYR A 577 28.31 -3.50 -11.55
CA TYR A 577 26.91 -3.13 -11.83
C TYR A 577 26.30 -2.29 -10.69
N LEU A 578 26.51 -2.71 -9.44
CA LEU A 578 26.03 -1.99 -8.25
C LEU A 578 26.54 -0.54 -8.24
N SER A 579 27.78 -0.28 -8.68
CA SER A 579 28.34 1.09 -8.78
C SER A 579 27.63 2.01 -9.78
N GLN A 580 26.87 1.44 -10.70
CA GLN A 580 26.08 2.19 -11.68
C GLN A 580 24.67 2.48 -11.15
N VAL A 581 24.08 1.55 -10.40
CA VAL A 581 22.69 1.65 -9.93
C VAL A 581 22.54 2.25 -8.53
N ALA A 582 23.47 1.96 -7.61
CA ALA A 582 23.46 2.43 -6.22
C ALA A 582 24.02 3.86 -6.12
N ARG A 583 23.40 4.78 -6.86
CA ARG A 583 23.79 6.19 -6.94
C ARG A 583 22.73 7.08 -6.27
N PRO A 584 23.13 8.06 -5.44
CA PRO A 584 22.19 8.98 -4.81
C PRO A 584 21.27 9.71 -5.81
N GLU A 585 21.77 10.01 -7.02
CA GLU A 585 21.01 10.70 -8.05
C GLU A 585 19.79 9.88 -8.50
N ASN A 586 19.96 8.57 -8.72
CA ASN A 586 18.87 7.68 -9.15
C ASN A 586 17.75 7.62 -8.08
N LYS A 587 18.15 7.58 -6.81
CA LYS A 587 17.23 7.59 -5.67
C LYS A 587 16.44 8.90 -5.63
N LEU A 588 17.13 10.04 -5.70
CA LEU A 588 16.52 11.36 -5.63
C LEU A 588 15.62 11.65 -6.82
N GLU A 589 15.99 11.22 -8.03
CA GLU A 589 15.16 11.35 -9.23
C GLU A 589 13.82 10.62 -9.06
N ARG A 590 13.82 9.37 -8.57
CA ARG A 590 12.58 8.63 -8.34
C ARG A 590 11.69 9.31 -7.29
N ILE A 591 12.28 9.77 -6.18
CA ILE A 591 11.54 10.45 -5.12
C ILE A 591 10.96 11.78 -5.63
N ALA A 592 11.67 12.48 -6.53
CA ALA A 592 11.18 13.70 -7.16
C ALA A 592 10.03 13.43 -8.15
N GLU A 593 10.09 12.37 -8.97
CA GLU A 593 8.95 11.97 -9.80
C GLU A 593 7.69 11.74 -8.97
N GLN A 594 7.83 11.02 -7.85
CA GLN A 594 6.71 10.74 -6.94
C GLN A 594 6.15 12.00 -6.27
N LEU A 595 7.00 13.02 -6.06
CA LEU A 595 6.58 14.31 -5.54
C LEU A 595 5.68 15.02 -6.53
N GLU A 596 6.07 15.06 -7.80
CA GLU A 596 5.26 15.67 -8.85
C GLU A 596 3.96 14.90 -9.10
N GLU A 597 4.00 13.56 -9.09
CA GLU A 597 2.79 12.72 -9.11
C GLU A 597 1.84 13.10 -7.96
N SER A 598 2.34 13.19 -6.73
CA SER A 598 1.52 13.54 -5.56
C SER A 598 1.01 14.98 -5.57
N ARG A 599 1.80 15.93 -6.07
CA ARG A 599 1.35 17.32 -6.27
C ARG A 599 0.21 17.39 -7.27
N HIS A 600 0.35 16.69 -8.39
CA HIS A 600 -0.68 16.63 -9.41
C HIS A 600 -1.98 16.04 -8.86
N GLU A 601 -1.91 14.92 -8.15
CA GLU A 601 -3.08 14.26 -7.54
C GLU A 601 -3.78 15.15 -6.49
N LEU A 602 -3.02 15.80 -5.61
CA LEU A 602 -3.59 16.65 -4.56
C LEU A 602 -4.19 17.95 -5.10
N VAL A 603 -3.59 18.54 -6.12
CA VAL A 603 -4.04 19.81 -6.69
C VAL A 603 -5.14 19.57 -7.71
N GLN A 604 -4.88 18.85 -8.80
CA GLN A 604 -5.83 18.75 -9.90
C GLN A 604 -7.01 17.81 -9.58
N GLY A 605 -6.74 16.68 -8.93
CA GLY A 605 -7.78 15.68 -8.60
C GLY A 605 -8.42 15.86 -7.22
N GLY A 606 -8.02 16.86 -6.44
CA GLY A 606 -8.42 17.01 -5.04
C GLY A 606 -8.84 18.44 -4.66
N LEU A 607 -7.92 19.18 -4.06
CA LEU A 607 -8.18 20.49 -3.46
C LEU A 607 -8.39 21.60 -4.50
N GLY A 608 -7.78 21.51 -5.67
CA GLY A 608 -7.88 22.53 -6.72
C GLY A 608 -9.29 22.70 -7.27
N ASN A 609 -10.13 21.66 -7.19
CA ASN A 609 -11.55 21.73 -7.55
C ASN A 609 -12.37 22.68 -6.67
N TRP A 610 -11.87 22.97 -5.47
CA TRP A 610 -12.49 23.87 -4.51
C TRP A 610 -11.91 25.30 -4.58
N TYR A 611 -10.83 25.50 -5.33
CA TYR A 611 -10.17 26.80 -5.50
C TYR A 611 -10.65 27.50 -6.76
N GLN A 612 -11.05 28.77 -6.61
CA GLN A 612 -11.46 29.63 -7.73
C GLN A 612 -10.45 30.76 -7.93
N PRO A 613 -9.65 30.74 -9.03
CA PRO A 613 -8.96 31.93 -9.52
C PRO A 613 -9.96 32.81 -10.30
N ASP A 614 -9.96 34.12 -10.02
CA ASP A 614 -10.80 35.21 -10.57
C ASP A 614 -11.83 34.88 -11.69
N GLY A 615 -13.10 35.20 -11.42
CA GLY A 615 -14.31 34.59 -12.02
C GLY A 615 -14.74 34.97 -13.44
N ASP A 616 -13.92 35.61 -14.28
CA ASP A 616 -14.36 36.10 -15.62
C ASP A 616 -14.03 35.15 -16.80
N GLU A 617 -13.37 34.00 -16.59
CA GLU A 617 -13.02 33.02 -17.65
C GLU A 617 -13.82 31.68 -17.60
N GLU A 618 -14.73 31.51 -16.64
CA GLU A 618 -15.37 30.21 -16.36
C GLU A 618 -16.21 29.64 -17.50
N VAL A 619 -16.95 30.48 -18.24
CA VAL A 619 -17.80 30.00 -19.36
C VAL A 619 -16.94 29.45 -20.50
N ALA A 620 -15.85 30.14 -20.85
CA ALA A 620 -14.93 29.70 -21.90
C ALA A 620 -14.18 28.42 -21.49
N LYS A 621 -13.81 28.32 -20.21
CA LYS A 621 -13.18 27.12 -19.63
C LYS A 621 -14.13 25.91 -19.68
N LYS A 622 -15.39 26.06 -19.26
CA LYS A 622 -16.40 24.98 -19.32
C LYS A 622 -16.69 24.54 -20.75
N ALA A 623 -16.75 25.48 -21.71
CA ALA A 623 -16.92 25.14 -23.12
C ALA A 623 -15.75 24.30 -23.66
N ARG A 624 -14.51 24.61 -23.26
CA ARG A 624 -13.33 23.81 -23.65
C ARG A 624 -13.34 22.41 -23.03
N ILE A 625 -13.62 22.30 -21.73
CA ILE A 625 -13.76 21.01 -21.02
C ILE A 625 -14.83 20.15 -21.70
N ALA A 626 -15.98 20.74 -22.03
CA ALA A 626 -17.07 20.05 -22.74
C ALA A 626 -16.60 19.46 -24.07
N GLN A 627 -15.87 20.24 -24.88
CA GLN A 627 -15.34 19.78 -26.17
C GLN A 627 -14.33 18.64 -26.00
N GLU A 628 -13.43 18.73 -25.03
CA GLU A 628 -12.41 17.71 -24.76
C GLU A 628 -13.05 16.39 -24.30
N ILE A 629 -14.00 16.44 -23.36
CA ILE A 629 -14.76 15.27 -22.90
C ILE A 629 -15.57 14.64 -24.04
N VAL A 630 -16.36 15.43 -24.76
CA VAL A 630 -17.21 14.94 -25.86
C VAL A 630 -16.35 14.30 -26.95
N ALA A 631 -15.22 14.90 -27.31
CA ALA A 631 -14.30 14.34 -28.30
C ALA A 631 -13.72 12.98 -27.85
N ALA A 632 -13.38 12.82 -26.57
CA ALA A 632 -12.86 11.56 -26.04
C ALA A 632 -13.95 10.47 -25.99
N VAL A 633 -15.13 10.77 -25.46
CA VAL A 633 -16.25 9.82 -25.35
C VAL A 633 -16.75 9.41 -26.74
N LYS A 634 -16.82 10.34 -27.70
CA LYS A 634 -17.22 10.06 -29.09
C LYS A 634 -16.31 9.04 -29.78
N LYS A 635 -14.99 9.06 -29.52
CA LYS A 635 -14.04 8.06 -30.05
C LYS A 635 -14.28 6.65 -29.50
N ARG A 636 -15.03 6.52 -28.40
CA ARG A 636 -15.34 5.26 -27.72
C ARG A 636 -16.84 4.94 -27.74
N ASN A 637 -17.56 5.31 -28.79
CA ASN A 637 -19.00 5.12 -28.92
C ASN A 637 -19.48 3.67 -28.69
N GLY A 638 -18.68 2.65 -29.05
CA GLY A 638 -19.00 1.23 -28.80
C GLY A 638 -19.02 0.85 -27.31
N MET A 639 -18.38 1.62 -26.45
CA MET A 639 -18.32 1.42 -24.99
C MET A 639 -19.29 2.32 -24.22
N HIS A 640 -20.20 3.03 -24.91
CA HIS A 640 -21.08 4.01 -24.28
C HIS A 640 -22.02 3.40 -23.23
N GLY A 641 -22.60 2.23 -23.51
CA GLY A 641 -23.45 1.52 -22.53
C GLY A 641 -22.69 1.09 -21.28
N GLU A 642 -21.45 0.62 -21.44
CA GLU A 642 -20.57 0.27 -20.32
C GLU A 642 -20.21 1.51 -19.50
N LEU A 643 -19.94 2.66 -20.15
CA LEU A 643 -19.70 3.93 -19.46
C LEU A 643 -20.90 4.31 -18.58
N LEU A 644 -22.12 4.34 -19.14
CA LEU A 644 -23.33 4.69 -18.38
C LEU A 644 -23.57 3.75 -17.20
N ALA A 645 -23.39 2.44 -17.39
CA ALA A 645 -23.55 1.46 -16.33
C ALA A 645 -22.55 1.67 -15.18
N ARG A 646 -21.35 2.19 -15.46
CA ARG A 646 -20.33 2.49 -14.46
C ARG A 646 -20.54 3.81 -13.73
N LEU A 647 -21.31 4.75 -14.28
CA LEU A 647 -21.61 6.04 -13.64
C LEU A 647 -22.63 5.94 -12.47
N VAL A 648 -23.23 4.75 -12.26
CA VAL A 648 -24.24 4.53 -11.21
C VAL A 648 -23.75 3.45 -10.22
N PRO A 649 -24.01 3.57 -8.91
CA PRO A 649 -23.60 2.57 -7.93
C PRO A 649 -24.29 1.22 -8.16
N THR A 650 -23.65 0.15 -7.72
CA THR A 650 -24.25 -1.19 -7.83
C THR A 650 -25.43 -1.35 -6.88
N ARG A 651 -26.44 -2.11 -7.31
CA ARG A 651 -27.59 -2.49 -6.47
C ARG A 651 -27.17 -3.08 -5.12
N ARG A 652 -26.11 -3.90 -5.11
CA ARG A 652 -25.57 -4.52 -3.89
C ARG A 652 -25.05 -3.49 -2.89
N SER A 653 -24.38 -2.43 -3.36
CA SER A 653 -23.86 -1.37 -2.49
C SER A 653 -24.98 -0.57 -1.83
N LEU A 654 -26.03 -0.21 -2.58
CA LEU A 654 -27.21 0.47 -2.05
C LEU A 654 -28.01 -0.41 -1.09
N HIS A 655 -28.07 -1.72 -1.33
CA HIS A 655 -28.69 -2.67 -0.40
C HIS A 655 -27.95 -2.72 0.93
N ALA A 656 -26.62 -2.75 0.92
CA ALA A 656 -25.83 -2.70 2.15
C ALA A 656 -26.08 -1.39 2.91
N LEU A 657 -26.10 -0.26 2.19
CA LEU A 657 -26.37 1.06 2.76
C LEU A 657 -27.75 1.16 3.43
N TYR A 658 -28.80 0.62 2.80
CA TYR A 658 -30.14 0.62 3.38
C TYR A 658 -30.19 -0.21 4.69
N MET A 659 -29.56 -1.39 4.71
CA MET A 659 -29.57 -2.29 5.87
C MET A 659 -28.85 -1.71 7.09
N GLN A 660 -27.86 -0.84 6.88
CA GLN A 660 -27.14 -0.15 7.95
C GLN A 660 -28.04 0.80 8.73
N GLN A 661 -28.92 1.54 8.05
CA GLN A 661 -29.79 2.49 8.74
C GLN A 661 -30.90 1.82 9.56
N VAL A 662 -31.39 0.65 9.12
CA VAL A 662 -32.47 -0.05 9.86
C VAL A 662 -31.98 -0.69 11.17
N SER A 663 -30.67 -0.58 11.47
CA SER A 663 -30.00 -1.25 12.58
C SER A 663 -29.52 -0.27 13.67
N LEU A 664 -29.61 1.05 13.47
CA LEU A 664 -29.30 2.04 14.50
C LEU A 664 -30.49 2.17 15.49
N PRO A 665 -30.30 2.03 16.82
CA PRO A 665 -31.28 2.50 17.79
C PRO A 665 -31.23 4.04 17.82
N ASP A 666 -32.37 4.70 17.65
CA ASP A 666 -32.45 6.17 17.72
C ASP A 666 -31.84 6.69 19.02
N ALA A 667 -30.99 7.71 18.90
CA ALA A 667 -30.47 8.46 20.04
C ALA A 667 -31.66 9.02 20.84
N ALA A 668 -31.65 8.81 22.15
CA ALA A 668 -32.66 9.32 23.05
C ALA A 668 -32.70 10.85 23.00
N GLU A 669 -33.70 11.42 22.34
CA GLU A 669 -34.13 12.79 22.62
C GLU A 669 -34.74 12.81 24.02
N GLU A 670 -34.25 13.73 24.86
CA GLU A 670 -34.71 13.94 26.23
C GLU A 670 -36.23 14.21 26.22
N GLU A 671 -37.02 13.27 26.75
CA GLU A 671 -38.44 13.50 27.02
C GLU A 671 -38.57 14.54 28.13
N ASP A 672 -39.09 15.71 27.76
CA ASP A 672 -39.51 16.76 28.69
C ASP A 672 -40.76 16.26 29.43
N VAL A 673 -40.55 15.72 30.64
CA VAL A 673 -41.60 15.20 31.52
C VAL A 673 -42.21 16.37 32.29
N PHE A 674 -43.20 17.08 31.73
CA PHE A 674 -44.22 17.82 32.49
C PHE A 674 -45.37 18.32 31.58
N ASP A 675 -46.49 17.59 31.54
CA ASP A 675 -47.81 18.20 31.83
C ASP A 675 -48.86 17.13 32.18
N ILE A 676 -49.72 17.48 33.14
CA ILE A 676 -50.64 16.63 33.88
C ILE A 676 -52.07 16.89 33.39
N GLY A 677 -52.77 15.83 32.97
CA GLY A 677 -54.19 15.65 33.29
C GLY A 677 -55.26 16.06 32.26
N LEU A 678 -56.07 15.05 31.92
CA LEU A 678 -57.53 15.07 31.68
C LEU A 678 -58.09 15.44 30.28
N ASP A 679 -58.87 14.45 29.82
CA ASP A 679 -60.04 14.44 28.93
C ASP A 679 -59.94 14.51 27.39
N ASP A 680 -60.55 13.46 26.84
CA ASP A 680 -61.40 13.34 25.66
C ASP A 680 -60.85 13.38 24.22
N ALA A 681 -61.04 12.22 23.59
CA ALA A 681 -61.61 12.05 22.26
C ALA A 681 -61.05 12.91 21.11
N GLN A 682 -60.01 12.41 20.45
CA GLN A 682 -59.92 12.40 18.98
C GLN A 682 -58.75 11.51 18.53
N GLY A 683 -59.01 10.66 17.54
CA GLY A 683 -57.98 9.79 16.97
C GLY A 683 -56.86 10.59 16.32
N SER A 684 -55.61 10.14 16.48
CA SER A 684 -54.52 10.59 15.63
C SER A 684 -53.46 9.50 15.43
N SER A 685 -53.01 9.46 14.19
CA SER A 685 -52.04 8.59 13.55
C SER A 685 -50.60 8.88 13.99
N ALA A 686 -50.07 8.15 14.98
CA ALA A 686 -48.70 8.36 15.46
C ALA A 686 -47.67 7.31 15.00
N SER A 687 -48.02 6.33 14.16
CA SER A 687 -47.05 5.31 13.66
C SER A 687 -46.33 5.67 12.36
N GLY A 688 -46.72 6.75 11.66
CA GLY A 688 -46.14 7.14 10.36
C GLY A 688 -44.92 8.06 10.43
N ILE A 689 -44.67 8.74 11.55
CA ILE A 689 -43.62 9.78 11.62
C ILE A 689 -42.20 9.17 11.69
N LYS A 690 -42.04 7.98 12.28
CA LYS A 690 -40.71 7.34 12.49
C LYS A 690 -40.12 6.72 11.22
N SER A 691 -40.95 6.14 10.34
CA SER A 691 -40.48 5.51 9.09
C SER A 691 -40.01 6.53 8.05
N HIS A 692 -40.67 7.69 8.01
CA HIS A 692 -40.28 8.78 7.11
C HIS A 692 -38.88 9.34 7.37
N SER A 693 -38.42 9.36 8.63
CA SER A 693 -37.08 9.85 8.97
C SER A 693 -35.97 8.98 8.36
N HIS A 694 -36.13 7.66 8.47
CA HIS A 694 -35.17 6.68 7.97
C HIS A 694 -35.10 6.65 6.43
N GLU A 695 -36.24 6.69 5.74
CA GLU A 695 -36.25 6.68 4.26
C GLU A 695 -35.65 7.95 3.65
N VAL A 696 -35.86 9.10 4.30
CA VAL A 696 -35.22 10.37 3.93
C VAL A 696 -33.72 10.32 4.19
N ALA A 697 -33.29 9.79 5.34
CA ALA A 697 -31.88 9.61 5.64
C ALA A 697 -31.19 8.67 4.64
N PHE A 698 -31.85 7.58 4.22
CA PHE A 698 -31.35 6.69 3.18
C PHE A 698 -31.19 7.39 1.83
N ALA A 699 -32.16 8.23 1.42
CA ALA A 699 -32.07 9.00 0.19
C ALA A 699 -30.85 9.93 0.18
N ARG A 700 -30.62 10.66 1.28
CA ARG A 700 -29.47 11.56 1.45
C ARG A 700 -28.15 10.82 1.39
N GLN A 701 -28.02 9.72 2.14
CA GLN A 701 -26.82 8.90 2.10
C GLN A 701 -26.59 8.22 0.75
N SER A 702 -27.65 7.93 -0.01
CA SER A 702 -27.52 7.37 -1.35
C SER A 702 -26.90 8.38 -2.33
N VAL A 703 -27.23 9.67 -2.23
CA VAL A 703 -26.56 10.74 -3.01
C VAL A 703 -25.09 10.80 -2.65
N GLN A 704 -24.78 10.81 -1.36
CA GLN A 704 -23.42 10.81 -0.85
C GLN A 704 -22.61 9.62 -1.39
N HIS A 705 -23.19 8.42 -1.31
CA HIS A 705 -22.60 7.20 -1.85
C HIS A 705 -22.40 7.27 -3.36
N TRP A 706 -23.32 7.90 -4.09
CA TRP A 706 -23.22 8.07 -5.53
C TRP A 706 -22.12 9.05 -5.96
N ILE A 707 -21.99 10.19 -5.28
CA ILE A 707 -20.90 11.13 -5.51
C ILE A 707 -19.56 10.44 -5.22
N ASN A 708 -19.46 9.70 -4.12
CA ASN A 708 -18.27 8.93 -3.77
C ASN A 708 -17.95 7.86 -4.82
N HIS A 709 -18.97 7.15 -5.31
CA HIS A 709 -18.83 6.17 -6.39
C HIS A 709 -18.27 6.83 -7.67
N LEU A 710 -18.86 7.94 -8.11
CA LEU A 710 -18.41 8.68 -9.30
C LEU A 710 -16.95 9.12 -9.18
N ARG A 711 -16.57 9.75 -8.06
CA ARG A 711 -15.18 10.15 -7.78
C ARG A 711 -14.22 8.97 -7.69
N GLY A 712 -14.69 7.76 -7.40
CA GLY A 712 -13.86 6.54 -7.37
C GLY A 712 -13.56 5.95 -8.75
N LEU A 713 -14.30 6.35 -9.78
CA LEU A 713 -14.13 5.79 -11.14
C LEU A 713 -12.77 6.12 -11.76
N PRO A 714 -12.25 7.36 -11.70
CA PRO A 714 -10.94 7.67 -12.27
C PRO A 714 -9.78 6.99 -11.53
N GLU A 715 -9.99 6.61 -10.27
CA GLU A 715 -9.02 5.87 -9.45
C GLU A 715 -8.94 4.37 -9.80
N THR A 716 -9.71 3.89 -10.78
CA THR A 716 -9.72 2.46 -11.20
C THR A 716 -9.06 2.28 -12.58
N PRO A 717 -7.73 2.07 -12.67
CA PRO A 717 -7.01 1.96 -13.95
C PRO A 717 -7.54 0.85 -14.86
N ALA A 718 -7.95 -0.28 -14.27
CA ALA A 718 -8.52 -1.39 -15.02
C ALA A 718 -9.80 -1.00 -15.78
N MET A 719 -10.65 -0.16 -15.17
CA MET A 719 -11.87 0.34 -15.80
C MET A 719 -11.57 1.36 -16.89
N LEU A 720 -10.65 2.31 -16.62
CA LEU A 720 -10.24 3.31 -17.60
C LEU A 720 -9.63 2.67 -18.85
N ASN A 721 -8.79 1.64 -18.65
CA ASN A 721 -8.19 0.86 -19.73
C ASN A 721 -9.25 0.06 -20.50
N TYR A 722 -10.23 -0.53 -19.82
CA TYR A 722 -11.33 -1.28 -20.45
C TYR A 722 -12.21 -0.38 -21.34
N ILE A 723 -12.59 0.81 -20.85
CA ILE A 723 -13.38 1.79 -21.62
C ILE A 723 -12.51 2.50 -22.67
N GLY A 724 -11.20 2.61 -22.42
CA GLY A 724 -10.24 3.32 -23.26
C GLY A 724 -10.35 4.84 -23.11
N LEU A 725 -10.70 5.34 -21.92
CA LEU A 725 -10.84 6.77 -21.60
C LEU A 725 -9.61 7.26 -20.80
N PRO A 726 -8.96 8.38 -21.18
CA PRO A 726 -7.85 8.94 -20.41
C PRO A 726 -8.28 9.33 -18.98
N ARG A 727 -7.39 9.15 -17.99
CA ARG A 727 -7.66 9.47 -16.58
C ARG A 727 -8.11 10.92 -16.40
N ALA A 728 -7.36 11.88 -16.94
CA ALA A 728 -7.68 13.31 -16.84
C ALA A 728 -9.10 13.63 -17.37
N THR A 729 -9.48 13.05 -18.52
CA THR A 729 -10.81 13.25 -19.09
C THR A 729 -11.91 12.58 -18.26
N ALA A 730 -11.61 11.46 -17.61
CA ALA A 730 -12.55 10.80 -16.71
C ALA A 730 -12.77 11.61 -15.42
N GLU A 731 -11.71 12.23 -14.88
CA GLU A 731 -11.78 13.16 -13.75
C GLU A 731 -12.68 14.35 -14.11
N GLU A 732 -12.42 15.03 -15.23
CA GLU A 732 -13.26 16.16 -15.68
C GLU A 732 -14.72 15.77 -15.92
N LEU A 733 -14.97 14.61 -16.56
CA LEU A 733 -16.34 14.12 -16.79
C LEU A 733 -17.09 13.91 -15.46
N VAL A 734 -16.44 13.27 -14.50
CA VAL A 734 -17.02 13.01 -13.17
C VAL A 734 -17.35 14.33 -12.46
N ASP A 735 -16.46 15.30 -12.54
CA ASP A 735 -16.60 16.60 -11.87
C ASP A 735 -17.80 17.39 -12.40
N GLU A 736 -18.00 17.37 -13.72
CA GLU A 736 -19.15 18.03 -14.34
C GLU A 736 -20.46 17.30 -14.09
N LEU A 737 -20.44 15.96 -14.06
CA LEU A 737 -21.64 15.18 -13.72
C LEU A 737 -22.06 15.42 -12.27
N ILE A 738 -21.12 15.49 -11.33
CA ILE A 738 -21.40 15.83 -9.93
C ILE A 738 -21.93 17.26 -9.81
N THR A 739 -21.31 18.20 -10.53
CA THR A 739 -21.79 19.59 -10.58
C THR A 739 -23.23 19.65 -11.10
N GLY A 740 -23.54 18.91 -12.16
CA GLY A 740 -24.88 18.82 -12.73
C GLY A 740 -25.89 18.17 -11.76
N LEU A 741 -25.50 17.08 -11.10
CA LEU A 741 -26.31 16.35 -10.11
C LEU A 741 -26.72 17.27 -8.95
N LEU A 742 -25.78 18.07 -8.45
CA LEU A 742 -26.02 19.04 -7.38
C LEU A 742 -26.82 20.25 -7.87
N ARG A 743 -26.52 20.80 -9.05
CA ARG A 743 -27.25 21.93 -9.66
C ARG A 743 -28.72 21.60 -9.91
N LEU A 744 -28.98 20.39 -10.41
CA LEU A 744 -30.32 19.88 -10.73
C LEU A 744 -31.02 19.23 -9.54
N ARG A 745 -30.44 19.33 -8.33
CA ARG A 745 -31.03 18.91 -7.06
C ARG A 745 -31.48 17.44 -7.04
N ALA A 746 -30.61 16.54 -7.49
CA ALA A 746 -30.91 15.10 -7.51
C ALA A 746 -31.23 14.54 -6.10
N GLU A 747 -30.71 15.16 -5.03
CA GLU A 747 -31.10 14.81 -3.66
C GLU A 747 -32.59 15.03 -3.40
N GLU A 748 -33.14 16.18 -3.80
CA GLU A 748 -34.57 16.47 -3.63
C GLU A 748 -35.42 15.46 -4.41
N ALA A 749 -34.98 15.06 -5.61
CA ALA A 749 -35.66 14.04 -6.41
C ALA A 749 -35.64 12.66 -5.73
N LEU A 750 -34.51 12.26 -5.15
CA LEU A 750 -34.39 11.01 -4.40
C LEU A 750 -35.24 11.03 -3.13
N VAL A 751 -35.19 12.12 -2.37
CA VAL A 751 -36.02 12.30 -1.17
C VAL A 751 -37.50 12.26 -1.52
N ALA A 752 -37.94 12.94 -2.59
CA ALA A 752 -39.33 12.95 -3.03
C ALA A 752 -39.84 11.55 -3.41
N VAL A 753 -39.01 10.74 -4.07
CA VAL A 753 -39.38 9.34 -4.43
C VAL A 753 -39.42 8.43 -3.20
N MET A 754 -38.80 8.82 -2.10
CA MET A 754 -38.82 8.12 -0.81
C MET A 754 -39.88 8.65 0.16
N GLN A 755 -40.69 9.63 -0.22
CA GLN A 755 -41.82 10.10 0.59
C GLN A 755 -43.05 9.21 0.39
N ASN A 756 -43.83 9.02 1.45
CA ASN A 756 -45.11 8.27 1.44
C ASN A 756 -45.00 6.80 0.98
N THR A 757 -43.89 6.14 1.32
CA THR A 757 -43.61 4.75 0.90
C THR A 757 -44.07 3.66 1.86
N ASP A 758 -44.57 4.04 3.03
CA ASP A 758 -45.06 3.10 4.03
C ASP A 758 -46.27 2.30 3.55
N GLN A 759 -46.12 0.98 3.53
CA GLN A 759 -47.21 0.04 3.31
C GLN A 759 -47.21 -1.00 4.42
N ALA A 760 -48.28 -1.00 5.23
CA ALA A 760 -48.47 -1.97 6.30
C ALA A 760 -48.53 -3.41 5.72
N GLY A 761 -47.72 -4.31 6.27
CA GLY A 761 -47.75 -5.75 5.95
C GLY A 761 -46.73 -6.28 4.93
N VAL A 762 -45.81 -5.45 4.41
CA VAL A 762 -44.74 -5.90 3.50
C VAL A 762 -43.57 -6.51 4.28
N ARG A 763 -43.08 -7.69 3.87
CA ARG A 763 -41.87 -8.31 4.45
C ARG A 763 -40.64 -7.40 4.27
N ARG A 764 -39.79 -7.31 5.29
CA ARG A 764 -38.60 -6.43 5.35
C ARG A 764 -37.69 -6.58 4.11
N ASP A 765 -37.43 -7.80 3.64
CA ASP A 765 -36.59 -8.05 2.45
C ASP A 765 -37.18 -7.51 1.14
N TRP A 766 -38.50 -7.49 1.02
CA TRP A 766 -39.20 -6.92 -0.15
C TRP A 766 -39.18 -5.40 -0.11
N MET A 767 -39.26 -4.81 1.09
CA MET A 767 -39.15 -3.37 1.30
C MET A 767 -37.75 -2.87 0.91
N VAL A 768 -36.68 -3.53 1.38
CA VAL A 768 -35.29 -3.18 1.02
C VAL A 768 -35.10 -3.20 -0.50
N ASN A 769 -35.52 -4.28 -1.16
CA ASN A 769 -35.39 -4.39 -2.61
C ASN A 769 -36.16 -3.31 -3.37
N ARG A 770 -37.33 -2.91 -2.87
CA ARG A 770 -38.14 -1.85 -3.47
C ARG A 770 -37.50 -0.49 -3.30
N GLN A 771 -37.02 -0.15 -2.11
CA GLN A 771 -36.37 1.14 -1.86
C GLN A 771 -35.06 1.28 -2.63
N VAL A 772 -34.25 0.22 -2.67
CA VAL A 772 -33.05 0.19 -3.51
C VAL A 772 -33.39 0.38 -4.99
N SER A 773 -34.44 -0.28 -5.50
CA SER A 773 -34.87 -0.09 -6.90
C SER A 773 -35.31 1.35 -7.19
N ARG A 774 -36.03 1.99 -6.26
CA ARG A 774 -36.50 3.38 -6.41
C ARG A 774 -35.35 4.36 -6.52
N VAL A 775 -34.39 4.26 -5.61
CA VAL A 775 -33.19 5.11 -5.63
C VAL A 775 -32.38 4.86 -6.90
N LEU A 776 -32.14 3.59 -7.24
CA LEU A 776 -31.39 3.23 -8.44
C LEU A 776 -32.04 3.75 -9.72
N HIS A 777 -33.37 3.74 -9.81
CA HIS A 777 -34.10 4.26 -10.96
C HIS A 777 -33.87 5.76 -11.17
N VAL A 778 -33.94 6.57 -10.11
CA VAL A 778 -33.67 8.02 -10.19
C VAL A 778 -32.23 8.28 -10.63
N MET A 779 -31.26 7.54 -10.08
CA MET A 779 -29.85 7.66 -10.45
C MET A 779 -29.60 7.28 -11.91
N SER A 780 -30.18 6.16 -12.36
CA SER A 780 -30.06 5.68 -13.74
C SER A 780 -30.74 6.62 -14.74
N ASP A 781 -31.93 7.14 -14.42
CA ASP A 781 -32.63 8.08 -15.29
C ASP A 781 -31.86 9.38 -15.43
N PHE A 782 -31.29 9.90 -14.33
CA PHE A 782 -30.44 11.08 -14.40
C PHE A 782 -29.22 10.85 -15.30
N MET A 783 -28.51 9.72 -15.21
CA MET A 783 -27.33 9.47 -16.05
C MET A 783 -27.70 9.19 -17.51
N THR A 784 -28.86 8.59 -17.75
CA THR A 784 -29.36 8.28 -19.10
C THR A 784 -29.80 9.54 -19.84
N TRP A 785 -30.42 10.49 -19.14
CA TRP A 785 -31.06 11.66 -19.77
C TRP A 785 -30.42 13.00 -19.38
N LEU A 786 -29.44 12.99 -18.48
CA LEU A 786 -28.73 14.17 -17.96
C LEU A 786 -29.69 15.25 -17.40
N GLY A 787 -30.80 14.80 -16.83
CA GLY A 787 -31.87 15.67 -16.31
C GLY A 787 -32.87 16.21 -17.35
N TYR A 788 -32.58 16.10 -18.66
CA TYR A 788 -33.45 16.64 -19.72
C TYR A 788 -34.78 15.92 -19.88
N GLN A 789 -34.97 14.75 -19.28
CA GLN A 789 -36.27 14.05 -19.25
C GLN A 789 -37.36 14.91 -18.59
N SER A 790 -36.99 15.70 -17.57
CA SER A 790 -37.89 16.63 -16.86
C SER A 790 -38.10 17.96 -17.58
N VAL A 791 -37.28 18.26 -18.60
CA VAL A 791 -37.32 19.51 -19.36
C VAL A 791 -38.28 19.36 -20.55
N PRO A 792 -39.20 20.32 -20.80
CA PRO A 792 -40.06 20.29 -21.98
C PRO A 792 -39.26 20.25 -23.29
N GLU A 793 -39.70 19.45 -24.28
CA GLU A 793 -38.95 19.20 -25.53
C GLU A 793 -38.46 20.47 -26.22
N LYS A 794 -39.29 21.53 -26.28
CA LYS A 794 -38.95 22.81 -26.92
C LYS A 794 -37.81 23.59 -26.24
N LYS A 795 -37.45 23.24 -25.01
CA LYS A 795 -36.38 23.88 -24.23
C LYS A 795 -35.10 23.04 -24.19
N ARG A 796 -35.11 21.84 -24.78
CA ARG A 796 -33.93 20.97 -24.82
C ARG A 796 -32.98 21.45 -25.93
N PRO A 797 -31.67 21.19 -25.80
CA PRO A 797 -30.69 21.40 -26.87
C PRO A 797 -31.13 20.75 -28.19
N THR A 798 -30.75 21.34 -29.32
CA THR A 798 -31.12 20.86 -30.66
C THR A 798 -29.92 20.24 -31.37
N ARG A 799 -30.21 19.34 -32.32
CA ARG A 799 -29.15 18.71 -33.13
C ARG A 799 -28.53 19.74 -34.08
N GLN A 800 -27.20 19.76 -34.14
CA GLN A 800 -26.44 20.73 -34.95
C GLN A 800 -26.82 20.74 -36.44
N ASN A 801 -27.24 19.58 -36.98
CA ASN A 801 -27.65 19.41 -38.38
C ASN A 801 -29.19 19.36 -38.58
N GLN A 802 -29.97 19.43 -37.51
CA GLN A 802 -31.44 19.36 -37.52
C GLN A 802 -32.00 20.25 -36.38
N PRO A 803 -32.01 21.59 -36.56
CA PRO A 803 -32.37 22.53 -35.49
C PRO A 803 -33.82 22.39 -35.01
N ASP A 804 -34.70 21.79 -35.82
CA ASP A 804 -36.10 21.50 -35.44
C ASP A 804 -36.28 20.20 -34.64
N GLN A 805 -35.20 19.46 -34.35
CA GLN A 805 -35.22 18.24 -33.55
C GLN A 805 -34.43 18.41 -32.25
N PRO A 806 -35.11 18.62 -31.11
CA PRO A 806 -34.48 18.60 -29.80
C PRO A 806 -33.91 17.22 -29.48
N ILE A 807 -32.94 17.16 -28.56
CA ILE A 807 -32.38 15.89 -28.10
C ILE A 807 -33.42 15.05 -27.35
N PHE A 808 -33.26 13.72 -27.41
CA PHE A 808 -34.14 12.75 -26.77
C PHE A 808 -35.60 12.83 -27.24
N THR A 809 -35.82 13.29 -28.47
CA THR A 809 -37.11 13.21 -29.15
C THR A 809 -37.05 12.15 -30.25
N ARG A 810 -38.22 11.62 -30.62
CA ARG A 810 -38.35 10.73 -31.77
C ARG A 810 -37.89 11.48 -33.02
N PRO A 811 -36.98 10.91 -33.84
CA PRO A 811 -36.52 11.63 -35.03
C PRO A 811 -37.66 11.82 -36.05
N ALA A 812 -37.70 12.95 -36.75
CA ALA A 812 -38.83 13.30 -37.64
C ALA A 812 -38.98 12.35 -38.84
N GLN A 813 -37.93 11.58 -39.18
CA GLN A 813 -37.93 10.58 -40.24
C GLN A 813 -38.42 9.19 -39.76
N CYS A 814 -38.87 9.08 -38.50
CA CYS A 814 -39.12 7.81 -37.82
C CYS A 814 -40.60 7.45 -37.66
N ASP A 815 -41.44 7.64 -38.67
CA ASP A 815 -42.66 6.83 -38.76
C ASP A 815 -42.27 5.41 -39.15
N SER A 816 -41.79 4.63 -38.18
CA SER A 816 -41.50 3.20 -38.31
C SER A 816 -42.75 2.36 -38.57
N VAL A 817 -43.90 3.01 -38.77
CA VAL A 817 -45.24 2.45 -38.81
C VAL A 817 -46.00 3.21 -39.89
N VAL A 818 -46.33 2.53 -40.98
CA VAL A 818 -47.25 3.07 -41.98
C VAL A 818 -48.67 2.67 -41.59
N TRP A 819 -49.52 3.65 -41.30
CA TRP A 819 -50.96 3.44 -41.16
C TRP A 819 -51.55 3.20 -42.55
N LYS A 820 -52.03 1.98 -42.79
CA LYS A 820 -52.89 1.70 -43.95
C LYS A 820 -54.32 1.63 -43.44
N ASP A 821 -55.24 2.24 -44.17
CA ASP A 821 -56.62 2.48 -43.73
C ASP A 821 -57.45 1.22 -43.43
N ASP A 822 -56.93 0.01 -43.68
CA ASP A 822 -57.75 -1.21 -43.71
C ASP A 822 -57.30 -2.42 -42.87
N GLU A 823 -56.23 -2.39 -42.06
CA GLU A 823 -55.88 -3.60 -41.26
C GLU A 823 -55.32 -3.37 -39.84
N ARG A 824 -55.67 -4.30 -38.94
CA ARG A 824 -55.39 -4.35 -37.49
C ARG A 824 -53.90 -4.45 -37.09
N LEU A 825 -52.94 -4.39 -38.02
CA LEU A 825 -51.51 -4.54 -37.74
C LEU A 825 -50.64 -3.49 -38.42
N VAL A 826 -49.61 -3.07 -37.69
CA VAL A 826 -48.63 -2.05 -38.04
C VAL A 826 -47.56 -2.60 -39.00
N SER A 827 -47.35 -1.95 -40.16
CA SER A 827 -46.27 -2.29 -41.11
C SER A 827 -44.99 -1.52 -40.79
N LEU A 828 -43.88 -2.24 -40.57
CA LEU A 828 -42.55 -1.64 -40.37
C LEU A 828 -42.00 -1.04 -41.67
N THR A 829 -41.20 0.03 -41.55
CA THR A 829 -40.49 0.62 -42.69
C THR A 829 -39.34 -0.29 -43.15
N PRO A 830 -39.01 -0.33 -44.46
CA PRO A 830 -37.88 -1.12 -44.97
C PRO A 830 -36.51 -0.66 -44.45
N GLN A 831 -36.41 0.57 -43.97
CA GLN A 831 -35.16 1.16 -43.48
C GLN A 831 -35.02 0.92 -41.98
N GLN A 832 -33.96 0.22 -41.58
CA GLN A 832 -33.58 0.07 -40.17
C GLN A 832 -33.05 1.40 -39.65
N LEU A 833 -33.65 1.90 -38.58
CA LEU A 833 -33.22 3.11 -37.90
C LEU A 833 -32.18 2.77 -36.84
N ASN A 834 -31.03 3.44 -36.88
CA ASN A 834 -29.97 3.29 -35.87
C ASN A 834 -30.29 4.11 -34.62
N TYR A 835 -31.30 3.69 -33.86
CA TYR A 835 -31.72 4.35 -32.62
C TYR A 835 -30.58 4.49 -31.61
N SER A 836 -29.70 3.49 -31.50
CA SER A 836 -28.54 3.54 -30.62
C SER A 836 -27.59 4.67 -31.00
N GLY A 837 -27.33 4.86 -32.31
CA GLY A 837 -26.51 5.97 -32.80
C GLY A 837 -27.13 7.35 -32.52
N TYR A 838 -28.45 7.49 -32.69
CA TYR A 838 -29.16 8.73 -32.37
C TYR A 838 -29.13 9.02 -30.87
N PHE A 839 -29.34 8.02 -30.02
CA PHE A 839 -29.27 8.18 -28.57
C PHE A 839 -27.88 8.63 -28.12
N ILE A 840 -26.81 8.01 -28.61
CA ILE A 840 -25.43 8.40 -28.25
C ILE A 840 -25.15 9.84 -28.68
N LEU A 841 -25.60 10.25 -29.87
CA LEU A 841 -25.43 11.61 -30.35
C LEU A 841 -26.19 12.61 -29.46
N ASP A 842 -27.45 12.32 -29.16
CA ASP A 842 -28.30 13.15 -28.30
C ASP A 842 -27.71 13.28 -26.89
N TRP A 843 -27.17 12.18 -26.35
CA TRP A 843 -26.50 12.19 -25.06
C TRP A 843 -25.24 13.05 -25.05
N LEU A 844 -24.41 13.00 -26.10
CA LEU A 844 -23.21 13.84 -26.21
C LEU A 844 -23.56 15.33 -26.30
N ILE A 845 -24.61 15.68 -27.05
CA ILE A 845 -25.10 17.07 -27.14
C ILE A 845 -25.67 17.51 -25.78
N GLY A 846 -26.43 16.63 -25.11
CA GLY A 846 -26.94 16.88 -23.78
C GLY A 846 -25.82 17.08 -22.76
N LEU A 847 -24.74 16.30 -22.84
CA LEU A 847 -23.58 16.46 -21.97
C LEU A 847 -22.87 17.79 -22.21
N GLU A 848 -22.63 18.17 -23.47
CA GLU A 848 -22.02 19.46 -23.81
C GLU A 848 -22.83 20.64 -23.25
N ALA A 849 -24.16 20.59 -23.42
CA ALA A 849 -25.06 21.60 -22.88
C ALA A 849 -25.07 21.61 -21.35
N LEU A 850 -25.14 20.44 -20.69
CA LEU A 850 -25.08 20.32 -19.23
C LEU A 850 -23.82 20.98 -18.65
N ILE A 851 -22.65 20.70 -19.24
CA ILE A 851 -21.36 21.24 -18.80
C ILE A 851 -21.33 22.76 -18.99
N THR A 852 -21.84 23.26 -20.11
CA THR A 852 -21.89 24.70 -20.37
C THR A 852 -22.84 25.40 -19.40
N GLU A 853 -23.99 24.80 -19.10
CA GLU A 853 -24.96 25.29 -18.10
C GLU A 853 -24.44 25.21 -16.65
N ASN A 854 -23.41 24.40 -16.38
CA ASN A 854 -22.76 24.33 -15.07
C ASN A 854 -21.88 25.55 -14.79
N ALA A 855 -21.62 26.42 -15.77
CA ALA A 855 -20.87 27.66 -15.56
C ALA A 855 -21.50 28.50 -14.43
N GLY A 856 -20.67 28.91 -13.46
CA GLY A 856 -21.13 29.64 -12.27
C GLY A 856 -21.72 28.77 -11.15
N HIS A 857 -21.75 27.45 -11.30
CA HIS A 857 -22.19 26.49 -10.27
C HIS A 857 -21.05 25.61 -9.74
N SER A 858 -19.79 26.03 -9.88
CA SER A 858 -18.60 25.29 -9.43
C SER A 858 -18.57 25.09 -7.90
N ALA A 859 -17.89 24.03 -7.47
CA ALA A 859 -17.84 23.58 -6.08
C ALA A 859 -17.36 24.66 -5.08
N GLY A 860 -16.46 25.55 -5.52
CA GLY A 860 -15.91 26.62 -4.69
C GLY A 860 -16.84 27.81 -4.37
N ARG A 861 -18.06 27.88 -4.92
CA ARG A 861 -18.94 29.05 -4.72
C ARG A 861 -19.54 29.14 -3.31
N GLU A 862 -19.63 28.02 -2.60
CA GLU A 862 -20.10 27.96 -1.21
C GLU A 862 -19.03 28.46 -0.22
N ILE A 863 -17.81 28.71 -0.70
CA ILE A 863 -16.65 29.07 0.09
C ILE A 863 -16.49 30.60 0.06
N SER A 864 -16.25 31.20 1.22
CA SER A 864 -16.03 32.65 1.31
C SER A 864 -14.70 33.07 0.67
N VAL A 865 -14.56 34.33 0.28
CA VAL A 865 -13.32 34.85 -0.32
C VAL A 865 -12.11 34.58 0.58
N ALA A 866 -12.25 34.81 1.89
CA ALA A 866 -11.18 34.55 2.85
C ALA A 866 -10.84 33.05 2.97
N GLN A 867 -11.85 32.18 2.88
CA GLN A 867 -11.64 30.73 2.87
C GLN A 867 -10.97 30.27 1.56
N ASN A 868 -11.31 30.85 0.42
CA ASN A 868 -10.70 30.59 -0.89
C ASN A 868 -9.25 31.09 -0.95
N GLU A 869 -8.95 32.28 -0.41
CA GLU A 869 -7.58 32.80 -0.27
C GLU A 869 -6.71 31.86 0.60
N LYS A 870 -7.26 31.36 1.71
CA LYS A 870 -6.59 30.40 2.58
C LYS A 870 -6.30 29.08 1.84
N LEU A 871 -7.26 28.59 1.04
CA LEU A 871 -7.06 27.43 0.19
C LEU A 871 -5.97 27.68 -0.87
N GLY A 872 -5.95 28.85 -1.50
CA GLY A 872 -4.89 29.26 -2.42
C GLY A 872 -3.50 29.26 -1.77
N ALA A 873 -3.38 29.74 -0.54
CA ALA A 873 -2.12 29.68 0.22
C ALA A 873 -1.67 28.23 0.52
N ILE A 874 -2.62 27.34 0.83
CA ILE A 874 -2.36 25.92 1.05
C ILE A 874 -1.89 25.24 -0.25
N LEU A 875 -2.57 25.49 -1.37
CA LEU A 875 -2.19 24.97 -2.68
C LEU A 875 -0.79 25.44 -3.08
N ASN A 876 -0.49 26.72 -2.87
CA ASN A 876 0.86 27.26 -3.09
C ASN A 876 1.91 26.57 -2.22
N LEU A 877 1.61 26.26 -0.95
CA LEU A 877 2.54 25.53 -0.08
C LEU A 877 2.83 24.11 -0.59
N ILE A 878 1.82 23.40 -1.09
CA ILE A 878 1.96 22.07 -1.70
C ILE A 878 2.77 22.15 -3.01
N GLN A 879 2.46 23.15 -3.83
CA GLN A 879 3.04 23.34 -5.16
C GLN A 879 4.40 24.00 -5.18
N ARG A 880 4.90 24.55 -4.06
CA ARG A 880 6.20 25.23 -3.98
C ARG A 880 7.34 24.36 -4.54
N SER A 881 7.55 24.45 -5.84
CA SER A 881 8.78 24.18 -6.56
C SER A 881 9.53 25.50 -6.50
N GLN A 882 10.63 25.53 -5.76
CA GLN A 882 11.47 26.72 -5.76
C GLN A 882 12.34 26.66 -7.01
N GLU A 883 12.22 27.72 -7.82
CA GLU A 883 13.14 28.12 -8.89
C GLU A 883 14.63 28.01 -8.48
#